data_AF-A0A7C5JV84-F1
#
_entry.id   AF-A0A7C5JV84-F1
#
_cell.length_a   1.000
_cell.length_b   1.000
_cell.length_c   1.000
_cell.angle_alpha   90.00
_cell.angle_beta   90.00
_cell.angle_gamma   90.00
#
_symmetry.space_group_name_H-M   'P 1'
#
loop_
_entity.id
_entity.type
_entity.pdbx_description
1 polymer ?
#
loop_
_entity_poly.entity_id
_entity_poly.type
_entity_poly.pdbx_seq_one_letter_code
_entity_poly.pdbx_strand_id
1 'polypeptide(L)'
;MTDIVSRKSLGKLAFVGLFFVFMLCFTTQSLLAYDVHIVATADTNYVLLVWSHDSTFDGYNIYRRTVGRYVKLNSSPIRLMTDCRAIRNLIPPGSREWDMIRSVADTSPCFVHTLPETLENHWKALRLLAVFNLKIGIFMGQAFADSTALPGTTYWYAIRGVDSHGRESAILDSVRIEAGRYRSPGRPTGMEAHAGDARVMVRWNGADRAVGYIVMRSKSRSGPWIRVNEMELMAQCTVGVRGERLPTSKVCFTDFMHWDSLGDPSVHIVNGVSVSGPYNDTTYYYRVRAVDIFGRLGPYSSIVSATPRDETPPQPPTDITVEARGDTLVVCWTKVTRDRYGHPEIPGVKEYKVYLADSMTDTLGTLVASHVHQPGGDTTQVCFKDHSPDIKPEYGEKVFYYRVRTIDWHNNVSPISAAAGGYIPDTIPPDPPKNLKAEGYGNFIKLTWSKNTEQDLAGYKIYRGICGGETVKVVQVEKRTREYRPYPLHLVATIDYPDSTVYKDYGVPEGSPICYRYAVKAYDKKENISDTSRTVCEKLREGVPPPPPIIVGLKARQKAILVEWVSPPVQDLFGFIVERSSDSVHWERVSPELHFPEHVSCEDIPPVNRWAADSVFSILDRNVEPKKLYLYRVRGADYTGNIGEPSAEMATYTFDFKGPPKPRITAVSPVSGKPFLRVTWSPAYNSSLLGFVVFRKAGAGGKYIQVSDLIKGNEFLDKKVRRGITYWYRVQCLQANGNRSEPSDPVSGALP
;
A
#
# COMPACT_ATOMS: atom_id res chain seq x y z
N MET A 1 39.07 17.15 -17.94
CA MET A 1 39.45 18.01 -19.08
C MET A 1 38.18 18.22 -19.91
N THR A 2 37.12 18.91 -19.47
CA THR A 2 37.03 20.27 -18.91
C THR A 2 37.87 21.27 -19.70
N ASP A 3 37.28 21.91 -20.71
CA ASP A 3 36.86 23.31 -20.55
C ASP A 3 35.96 23.86 -21.69
N ILE A 4 34.94 24.58 -21.23
CA ILE A 4 34.16 25.68 -21.82
C ILE A 4 34.53 26.08 -23.26
N VAL A 5 33.63 25.79 -24.22
CA VAL A 5 33.53 26.54 -25.49
C VAL A 5 32.07 26.98 -25.66
N SER A 6 31.87 28.29 -25.79
CA SER A 6 30.55 28.93 -25.78
C SER A 6 29.61 28.41 -26.89
N ARG A 7 28.31 28.33 -26.57
CA ARG A 7 27.19 27.88 -27.42
C ARG A 7 27.02 28.61 -28.77
N LYS A 8 27.86 29.60 -29.13
CA LYS A 8 27.82 30.30 -30.43
C LYS A 8 28.64 29.63 -31.54
N SER A 9 29.46 28.60 -31.25
CA SER A 9 30.29 27.92 -32.27
C SER A 9 29.75 26.57 -32.78
N LEU A 10 28.78 25.95 -32.10
CA LEU A 10 28.20 24.65 -32.48
C LEU A 10 27.37 24.70 -33.79
N GLY A 11 26.77 25.85 -34.12
CA GLY A 11 26.05 26.04 -35.38
C GLY A 11 26.96 26.07 -36.62
N LYS A 12 28.26 26.31 -36.44
CA LYS A 12 29.24 26.25 -37.54
C LYS A 12 29.98 24.92 -37.61
N LEU A 13 30.19 24.25 -36.48
CA LEU A 13 30.85 22.93 -36.41
C LEU A 13 29.96 21.76 -36.84
N ALA A 14 28.62 21.86 -36.72
CA ALA A 14 27.72 20.85 -37.29
C ALA A 14 27.82 20.78 -38.83
N PHE A 15 28.14 21.91 -39.47
CA PHE A 15 28.32 22.03 -40.92
C PHE A 15 29.62 21.35 -41.40
N VAL A 16 30.65 21.30 -40.56
CA VAL A 16 31.95 20.66 -40.85
C VAL A 16 31.96 19.18 -40.42
N GLY A 17 31.31 18.86 -39.29
CA GLY A 17 31.22 17.50 -38.76
C GLY A 17 30.40 16.53 -39.62
N LEU A 18 29.27 16.98 -40.18
CA LEU A 18 28.48 16.17 -41.12
C LEU A 18 29.16 16.05 -42.50
N PHE A 19 29.96 17.05 -42.89
CA PHE A 19 30.76 17.02 -44.12
C PHE A 19 31.89 15.99 -44.04
N PHE A 20 32.47 15.78 -42.85
CA PHE A 20 33.55 14.81 -42.62
C PHE A 20 33.07 13.38 -42.39
N VAL A 21 31.94 13.18 -41.70
CA VAL A 21 31.43 11.82 -41.40
C VAL A 21 30.79 11.16 -42.64
N PHE A 22 30.32 11.93 -43.61
CA PHE A 22 29.80 11.39 -44.89
C PHE A 22 30.87 11.07 -45.94
N MET A 23 32.14 11.41 -45.72
CA MET A 23 33.21 11.25 -46.73
C MET A 23 33.93 9.89 -46.70
N LEU A 24 33.52 8.95 -45.84
CA LEU A 24 34.17 7.63 -45.69
C LEU A 24 33.49 6.49 -46.47
N CYS A 25 32.58 6.79 -47.41
CA CYS A 25 32.02 5.78 -48.32
C CYS A 25 31.88 6.31 -49.74
N PHE A 26 32.98 6.82 -50.30
CA PHE A 26 33.09 7.09 -51.74
C PHE A 26 34.01 6.05 -52.38
N THR A 27 33.44 5.17 -53.20
CA THR A 27 34.17 4.63 -54.35
C THR A 27 33.89 5.53 -55.55
N THR A 28 34.42 6.75 -55.53
CA THR A 28 34.77 7.44 -56.78
C THR A 28 36.15 6.97 -57.18
N GLN A 29 36.22 5.76 -57.73
CA GLN A 29 37.47 5.19 -58.25
C GLN A 29 38.00 5.95 -59.49
N SER A 30 37.41 7.09 -59.85
CA SER A 30 37.76 7.88 -61.04
C SER A 30 37.98 9.38 -60.80
N LEU A 31 37.65 9.92 -59.61
CA LEU A 31 37.80 11.36 -59.32
C LEU A 31 38.73 11.67 -58.14
N LEU A 32 39.22 10.62 -57.46
CA LEU A 32 40.31 10.69 -56.47
C LEU A 32 41.51 9.85 -56.91
N ALA A 33 41.52 9.37 -58.16
CA ALA A 33 42.73 8.83 -58.77
C ALA A 33 43.72 9.99 -58.95
N TYR A 34 45.02 9.73 -58.78
CA TYR A 34 46.10 10.69 -59.06
C TYR A 34 46.19 11.06 -60.56
N ASP A 35 45.21 10.65 -61.37
CA ASP A 35 45.16 10.90 -62.80
C ASP A 35 44.23 12.09 -63.12
N VAL A 36 44.75 13.00 -63.94
CA VAL A 36 43.99 14.16 -64.44
C VAL A 36 43.00 13.69 -65.50
N HIS A 37 41.71 13.85 -65.24
CA HIS A 37 40.64 13.53 -66.18
C HIS A 37 39.93 14.79 -66.65
N ILE A 38 39.85 15.00 -67.97
CA ILE A 38 39.23 16.19 -68.57
C ILE A 38 37.83 15.89 -69.10
N VAL A 39 36.87 16.70 -68.68
CA VAL A 39 35.47 16.63 -69.16
C VAL A 39 35.15 17.92 -69.89
N ALA A 40 34.47 17.80 -71.03
CA ALA A 40 34.02 18.93 -71.83
C ALA A 40 32.49 19.04 -71.83
N THR A 41 32.00 20.27 -71.84
CA THR A 41 30.60 20.60 -72.17
C THR A 41 30.55 21.82 -73.07
N ALA A 42 29.54 21.92 -73.93
CA ALA A 42 29.40 23.00 -74.89
C ALA A 42 28.14 23.81 -74.57
N ASP A 43 28.26 25.12 -74.71
CA ASP A 43 27.14 26.04 -74.81
C ASP A 43 27.07 26.66 -76.21
N THR A 44 26.14 27.57 -76.44
CA THR A 44 25.95 28.24 -77.75
C THR A 44 27.22 28.92 -78.25
N ASN A 45 28.07 29.48 -77.38
CA ASN A 45 29.20 30.34 -77.78
C ASN A 45 30.56 29.94 -77.20
N TYR A 46 30.65 28.83 -76.46
CA TYR A 46 31.92 28.41 -75.86
C TYR A 46 31.92 26.91 -75.55
N VAL A 47 33.13 26.33 -75.46
CA VAL A 47 33.34 25.00 -74.86
C VAL A 47 33.97 25.19 -73.50
N LEU A 48 33.38 24.57 -72.48
CA LEU A 48 33.97 24.49 -71.16
C LEU A 48 34.67 23.18 -70.94
N LEU A 49 35.78 23.27 -70.24
CA LEU A 49 36.60 22.15 -69.82
C LEU A 49 36.74 22.22 -68.31
N VAL A 50 36.58 21.08 -67.64
CA VAL A 50 36.80 20.92 -66.21
C VAL A 50 37.63 19.65 -66.01
N TRP A 51 38.55 19.67 -65.04
CA TRP A 51 39.41 18.51 -64.78
C TRP A 51 39.73 18.28 -63.30
N SER A 52 40.08 17.04 -62.95
CA SER A 52 40.64 16.71 -61.63
C SER A 52 42.05 17.30 -61.48
N HIS A 53 42.36 17.79 -60.29
CA HIS A 53 43.68 18.30 -59.96
C HIS A 53 44.59 17.17 -59.49
N ASP A 54 45.84 17.21 -59.95
CA ASP A 54 46.96 16.39 -59.52
C ASP A 54 48.01 17.30 -58.89
N SER A 55 48.38 17.01 -57.64
CA SER A 55 49.32 17.78 -56.84
C SER A 55 50.76 17.78 -57.38
N THR A 56 51.08 16.92 -58.35
CA THR A 56 52.40 16.94 -59.00
C THR A 56 52.58 18.12 -59.95
N PHE A 57 51.49 18.82 -60.32
CA PHE A 57 51.51 19.94 -61.25
C PHE A 57 51.03 21.24 -60.59
N ASP A 58 51.76 22.33 -60.83
CA ASP A 58 51.37 23.66 -60.35
C ASP A 58 50.36 24.37 -61.27
N GLY A 59 50.17 23.86 -62.49
CA GLY A 59 49.23 24.40 -63.44
C GLY A 59 49.04 23.55 -64.68
N TYR A 60 48.15 24.00 -65.57
CA TYR A 60 47.75 23.21 -66.75
C TYR A 60 47.75 24.03 -68.04
N ASN A 61 48.06 23.36 -69.14
CA ASN A 61 47.91 23.89 -70.49
C ASN A 61 46.88 23.09 -71.28
N ILE A 62 46.00 23.82 -71.95
CA ILE A 62 44.90 23.28 -72.74
C ILE A 62 45.22 23.41 -74.21
N TYR A 63 45.02 22.32 -74.93
CA TYR A 63 45.25 22.20 -76.35
C TYR A 63 43.97 21.82 -77.07
N ARG A 64 43.77 22.32 -78.29
CA ARG A 64 42.60 22.05 -79.14
C ARG A 64 43.02 21.68 -80.55
N ARG A 65 42.24 20.82 -81.21
CA ARG A 65 42.32 20.57 -82.66
C ARG A 65 40.95 20.23 -83.26
N THR A 66 40.80 20.48 -84.55
CA THR A 66 39.68 19.97 -85.38
C THR A 66 40.16 18.82 -86.28
N VAL A 67 41.33 18.98 -86.91
CA VAL A 67 42.03 17.97 -87.71
C VAL A 67 43.54 18.17 -87.51
N GLY A 68 44.34 17.11 -87.52
CA GLY A 68 45.80 17.23 -87.46
C GLY A 68 46.36 17.48 -86.05
N ARG A 69 47.27 18.47 -85.93
CA ARG A 69 48.05 18.77 -84.71
C ARG A 69 47.27 19.65 -83.72
N TYR A 70 47.60 19.51 -82.43
CA TYR A 70 47.06 20.31 -81.34
C TYR A 70 47.65 21.73 -81.32
N VAL A 71 46.80 22.73 -81.04
CA VAL A 71 47.16 24.14 -80.83
C VAL A 71 46.86 24.53 -79.38
N LYS A 72 47.81 25.17 -78.71
CA LYS A 72 47.67 25.64 -77.32
C LYS A 72 46.68 26.81 -77.26
N LEU A 73 45.78 26.82 -76.28
CA LEU A 73 44.72 27.82 -76.14
C LEU A 73 45.04 28.91 -75.12
N ASN A 74 45.71 28.57 -74.02
CA ASN A 74 46.02 29.50 -72.95
C ASN A 74 47.46 30.06 -73.10
N SER A 75 47.62 31.37 -72.91
CA SER A 75 48.91 32.07 -73.03
C SER A 75 49.87 31.80 -71.86
N SER A 76 49.33 31.46 -70.69
CA SER A 76 50.08 31.09 -69.48
C SER A 76 49.39 29.91 -68.79
N PRO A 77 50.14 29.04 -68.07
CA PRO A 77 49.56 27.91 -67.36
C PRO A 77 48.41 28.33 -66.45
N ILE A 78 47.31 27.60 -66.52
CA ILE A 78 46.12 27.81 -65.68
C ILE A 78 46.46 27.32 -64.27
N ARG A 79 46.38 28.21 -63.27
CA ARG A 79 46.73 27.96 -61.87
C ARG A 79 45.63 28.45 -60.92
N LEU A 80 45.72 28.07 -59.65
CA LEU A 80 44.94 28.67 -58.56
C LEU A 80 45.08 30.21 -58.62
N MET A 81 43.95 30.92 -58.61
CA MET A 81 43.95 32.38 -58.61
C MET A 81 44.45 32.90 -57.26
N THR A 82 45.39 33.84 -57.28
CA THR A 82 45.95 34.48 -56.07
C THR A 82 45.59 35.98 -55.97
N ASP A 83 45.23 36.63 -57.08
CA ASP A 83 44.81 38.04 -57.07
C ASP A 83 43.38 38.19 -56.54
N CYS A 84 43.26 38.74 -55.32
CA CYS A 84 41.97 38.96 -54.66
C CYS A 84 41.02 39.87 -55.46
N ARG A 85 41.52 40.80 -56.28
CA ARG A 85 40.64 41.64 -57.11
C ARG A 85 39.96 40.80 -58.19
N ALA A 86 40.72 39.97 -58.90
CA ALA A 86 40.18 39.04 -59.88
C ALA A 86 39.24 38.00 -59.23
N ILE A 87 39.58 37.49 -58.04
CA ILE A 87 38.72 36.55 -57.29
C ILE A 87 37.37 37.18 -56.96
N ARG A 88 37.33 38.41 -56.42
CA ARG A 88 36.07 39.11 -56.08
C ARG A 88 35.20 39.43 -57.29
N ASN A 89 35.82 39.65 -58.46
CA ASN A 89 35.07 39.85 -59.69
C ASN A 89 34.43 38.54 -60.20
N LEU A 90 35.12 37.41 -60.06
CA LEU A 90 34.63 36.10 -60.47
C LEU A 90 33.58 35.55 -59.48
N ILE A 91 33.87 35.67 -58.18
CA ILE A 91 33.06 35.19 -57.06
C ILE A 91 32.86 36.38 -56.09
N PRO A 92 31.76 37.14 -56.21
CA PRO A 92 31.52 38.30 -55.34
C PRO A 92 31.23 37.92 -53.88
N PRO A 93 31.64 38.75 -52.89
CA PRO A 93 31.27 38.54 -51.49
C PRO A 93 29.75 38.44 -51.30
N GLY A 94 29.30 37.40 -50.58
CA GLY A 94 27.88 37.12 -50.36
C GLY A 94 27.19 36.35 -51.50
N SER A 95 27.92 35.98 -52.56
CA SER A 95 27.40 35.01 -53.53
C SER A 95 27.38 33.60 -52.93
N ARG A 96 26.55 32.73 -53.50
CA ARG A 96 26.48 31.32 -53.12
C ARG A 96 27.84 30.63 -53.18
N GLU A 97 28.63 30.89 -54.22
CA GLU A 97 29.97 30.31 -54.38
C GLU A 97 30.97 30.83 -53.35
N TRP A 98 30.86 32.10 -52.96
CA TRP A 98 31.68 32.67 -51.89
C TRP A 98 31.40 31.95 -50.56
N ASP A 99 30.12 31.71 -50.26
CA ASP A 99 29.71 31.01 -49.05
C ASP A 99 30.10 29.53 -49.07
N MET A 100 29.97 28.86 -50.22
CA MET A 100 30.42 27.47 -50.40
C MET A 100 31.93 27.32 -50.15
N ILE A 101 32.76 28.23 -50.66
CA ILE A 101 34.20 28.21 -50.40
C ILE A 101 34.46 28.45 -48.91
N ARG A 102 33.83 29.47 -48.30
CA ARG A 102 33.98 29.76 -46.87
C ARG A 102 33.59 28.57 -45.99
N SER A 103 32.52 27.85 -46.34
CA SER A 103 32.05 26.72 -45.53
C SER A 103 33.02 25.54 -45.51
N VAL A 104 33.81 25.35 -46.57
CA VAL A 104 34.75 24.21 -46.67
C VAL A 104 36.21 24.58 -46.40
N ALA A 105 36.58 25.85 -46.59
CA ALA A 105 37.94 26.34 -46.43
C ALA A 105 38.17 27.06 -45.09
N ASP A 106 37.10 27.41 -44.38
CA ASP A 106 37.07 28.26 -43.17
C ASP A 106 37.85 29.59 -43.34
N THR A 107 37.95 30.06 -44.58
CA THR A 107 38.61 31.32 -44.93
C THR A 107 37.96 31.96 -46.15
N SER A 108 38.24 33.24 -46.37
CA SER A 108 37.78 33.94 -47.59
C SER A 108 38.47 33.35 -48.83
N PRO A 109 37.78 33.29 -49.99
CA PRO A 109 38.40 32.90 -51.26
C PRO A 109 39.73 33.61 -51.56
N CYS A 110 39.90 34.87 -51.12
CA CYS A 110 41.13 35.63 -51.31
C CYS A 110 42.36 35.06 -50.57
N PHE A 111 42.17 34.25 -49.53
CA PHE A 111 43.23 33.68 -48.70
C PHE A 111 43.34 32.15 -48.82
N VAL A 112 42.62 31.52 -49.76
CA VAL A 112 42.72 30.07 -49.97
C VAL A 112 44.14 29.66 -50.38
N HIS A 113 44.84 30.48 -51.18
CA HIS A 113 46.22 30.22 -51.60
C HIS A 113 47.23 30.22 -50.44
N THR A 114 46.86 30.74 -49.25
CA THR A 114 47.71 30.72 -48.05
C THR A 114 47.42 29.53 -47.15
N LEU A 115 46.46 28.66 -47.50
CA LEU A 115 46.15 27.47 -46.70
C LEU A 115 47.31 26.48 -46.74
N PRO A 116 47.73 25.93 -45.58
CA PRO A 116 48.73 24.88 -45.54
C PRO A 116 48.28 23.64 -46.34
N GLU A 117 49.21 23.00 -47.05
CA GLU A 117 48.94 21.74 -47.76
C GLU A 117 48.54 20.59 -46.82
N THR A 118 48.93 20.68 -45.53
CA THR A 118 48.55 19.73 -44.48
C THR A 118 47.05 19.69 -44.19
N LEU A 119 46.28 20.71 -44.61
CA LEU A 119 44.82 20.71 -44.56
C LEU A 119 44.22 19.94 -45.75
N GLU A 120 44.68 18.71 -45.98
CA GLU A 120 44.34 17.86 -47.13
C GLU A 120 42.82 17.75 -47.34
N ASN A 121 42.11 17.69 -46.24
CA ASN A 121 40.67 17.63 -46.11
C ASN A 121 39.93 18.87 -46.66
N HIS A 122 40.46 20.08 -46.42
CA HIS A 122 39.91 21.32 -46.98
C HIS A 122 40.20 21.40 -48.48
N TRP A 123 41.41 21.01 -48.90
CA TRP A 123 41.79 20.95 -50.31
C TRP A 123 40.97 19.94 -51.10
N LYS A 124 40.69 18.75 -50.55
CA LYS A 124 39.79 17.76 -51.14
C LYS A 124 38.39 18.32 -51.35
N ALA A 125 37.83 19.01 -50.34
CA ALA A 125 36.53 19.64 -50.46
C ALA A 125 36.51 20.75 -51.52
N LEU A 126 37.52 21.63 -51.55
CA LEU A 126 37.64 22.68 -52.55
C LEU A 126 37.78 22.14 -53.98
N ARG A 127 38.62 21.11 -54.18
CA ARG A 127 38.79 20.43 -55.47
C ARG A 127 37.51 19.76 -55.92
N LEU A 128 36.73 19.20 -55.00
CA LEU A 128 35.42 18.62 -55.30
C LEU A 128 34.43 19.71 -55.74
N LEU A 129 34.37 20.84 -55.02
CA LEU A 129 33.54 21.99 -55.41
C LEU A 129 33.93 22.53 -56.80
N ALA A 130 35.24 22.56 -57.11
CA ALA A 130 35.78 23.03 -58.38
C ALA A 130 35.29 22.20 -59.57
N VAL A 131 35.12 20.89 -59.39
CA VAL A 131 34.59 19.99 -60.44
C VAL A 131 33.11 20.24 -60.72
N PHE A 132 32.35 20.74 -59.74
CA PHE A 132 30.90 20.87 -59.83
C PHE A 132 30.39 22.32 -59.97
N ASN A 133 31.27 23.31 -59.80
CA ASN A 133 30.93 24.71 -59.96
C ASN A 133 31.99 25.40 -60.82
N LEU A 134 31.57 25.92 -61.98
CA LEU A 134 32.50 26.52 -62.94
C LEU A 134 33.32 27.69 -62.35
N LYS A 135 32.69 28.60 -61.60
CA LYS A 135 33.40 29.76 -61.04
C LYS A 135 34.46 29.32 -60.04
N ILE A 136 34.13 28.33 -59.20
CA ILE A 136 35.07 27.72 -58.27
C ILE A 136 36.15 26.94 -59.05
N GLY A 137 35.79 26.27 -60.15
CA GLY A 137 36.72 25.59 -61.05
C GLY A 137 37.75 26.54 -61.66
N ILE A 138 37.30 27.68 -62.20
CA ILE A 138 38.19 28.72 -62.75
C ILE A 138 39.09 29.27 -61.63
N PHE A 139 38.50 29.57 -60.46
CA PHE A 139 39.23 30.03 -59.28
C PHE A 139 40.33 29.06 -58.85
N MET A 140 40.02 27.76 -58.79
CA MET A 140 40.95 26.70 -58.38
C MET A 140 41.95 26.30 -59.48
N GLY A 141 41.86 26.87 -60.68
CA GLY A 141 42.70 26.49 -61.82
C GLY A 141 42.37 25.11 -62.40
N GLN A 142 41.12 24.66 -62.24
CA GLN A 142 40.60 23.36 -62.66
C GLN A 142 39.53 23.46 -63.75
N ALA A 143 39.34 24.65 -64.32
CA ALA A 143 38.41 24.85 -65.43
C ALA A 143 38.94 25.87 -66.45
N PHE A 144 38.51 25.72 -67.70
CA PHE A 144 38.83 26.62 -68.81
C PHE A 144 37.61 26.84 -69.69
N ALA A 145 37.40 28.07 -70.13
CA ALA A 145 36.36 28.43 -71.08
C ALA A 145 36.98 28.81 -72.43
N ASP A 146 36.81 27.96 -73.44
CA ASP A 146 37.16 28.27 -74.82
C ASP A 146 36.01 29.01 -75.51
N SER A 147 36.06 30.35 -75.43
CA SER A 147 35.14 31.26 -76.11
C SER A 147 35.40 31.42 -77.60
N THR A 148 36.44 30.78 -78.14
CA THR A 148 36.79 30.85 -79.57
C THR A 148 36.27 29.66 -80.36
N ALA A 149 35.61 28.71 -79.71
CA ALA A 149 35.06 27.51 -80.33
C ALA A 149 33.84 27.86 -81.20
N LEU A 150 33.85 27.43 -82.47
CA LEU A 150 32.77 27.73 -83.41
C LEU A 150 31.62 26.73 -83.30
N PRO A 151 30.36 27.18 -83.22
CA PRO A 151 29.19 26.31 -83.17
C PRO A 151 29.12 25.30 -84.33
N GLY A 152 28.70 24.06 -84.03
CA GLY A 152 28.61 22.94 -84.98
C GLY A 152 29.94 22.23 -85.28
N THR A 153 31.06 22.72 -84.76
CA THR A 153 32.38 22.14 -85.03
C THR A 153 32.76 21.10 -83.97
N THR A 154 33.25 19.93 -84.40
CA THR A 154 33.81 18.92 -83.50
C THR A 154 35.27 19.23 -83.19
N TYR A 155 35.58 19.33 -81.90
CA TYR A 155 36.92 19.55 -81.38
C TYR A 155 37.38 18.38 -80.52
N TRP A 156 38.68 18.15 -80.52
CA TRP A 156 39.37 17.36 -79.50
C TRP A 156 40.18 18.32 -78.64
N TYR A 157 39.99 18.23 -77.34
CA TYR A 157 40.78 18.93 -76.34
C TYR A 157 41.73 17.97 -75.66
N ALA A 158 42.93 18.43 -75.35
CA ALA A 158 43.92 17.69 -74.59
C ALA A 158 44.51 18.58 -73.49
N ILE A 159 44.82 17.97 -72.35
CA ILE A 159 45.40 18.65 -71.19
C ILE A 159 46.82 18.15 -70.93
N ARG A 160 47.71 19.08 -70.57
CA ARG A 160 49.07 18.80 -70.09
C ARG A 160 49.30 19.52 -68.77
N GLY A 161 49.95 18.84 -67.84
CA GLY A 161 50.39 19.41 -66.57
C GLY A 161 51.68 20.21 -66.75
N VAL A 162 51.87 21.20 -65.89
CA VAL A 162 53.04 22.07 -65.84
C VAL A 162 53.60 22.04 -64.42
N ASP A 163 54.85 21.62 -64.27
CA ASP A 163 55.50 21.58 -62.97
C ASP A 163 55.99 22.97 -62.50
N SER A 164 56.60 23.01 -61.31
CA SER A 164 57.16 24.23 -60.71
C SER A 164 58.31 24.86 -61.50
N HIS A 165 58.94 24.11 -62.39
CA HIS A 165 60.01 24.58 -63.28
C HIS A 165 59.46 25.01 -64.66
N GLY A 166 58.14 24.97 -64.85
CA GLY A 166 57.49 25.35 -66.10
C GLY A 166 57.54 24.29 -67.19
N ARG A 167 57.95 23.05 -66.89
CA ARG A 167 58.05 21.97 -67.87
C ARG A 167 56.68 21.32 -68.09
N GLU A 168 56.33 21.09 -69.35
CA GLU A 168 55.07 20.43 -69.71
C GLU A 168 55.21 18.90 -69.72
N SER A 169 54.19 18.22 -69.20
CA SER A 169 54.05 16.76 -69.29
C SER A 169 53.67 16.30 -70.71
N ALA A 170 53.64 14.98 -70.92
CA ALA A 170 52.86 14.39 -72.01
C ALA A 170 51.36 14.71 -71.84
N ILE A 171 50.54 14.42 -72.86
CA ILE A 171 49.08 14.57 -72.75
C ILE A 171 48.60 13.66 -71.62
N LEU A 172 47.96 14.26 -70.61
CA LEU A 172 47.43 13.55 -69.44
C LEU A 172 46.08 12.91 -69.78
N ASP A 173 45.20 13.64 -70.47
CA ASP A 173 43.90 13.14 -70.94
C ASP A 173 43.41 13.96 -72.15
N SER A 174 42.41 13.44 -72.87
CA SER A 174 41.77 14.12 -74.00
C SER A 174 40.28 13.83 -74.10
N VAL A 175 39.51 14.83 -74.55
CA VAL A 175 38.06 14.74 -74.68
C VAL A 175 37.57 15.28 -76.03
N ARG A 176 36.58 14.61 -76.61
CA ARG A 176 35.94 15.00 -77.87
C ARG A 176 34.59 15.65 -77.60
N ILE A 177 34.31 16.79 -78.26
CA ILE A 177 33.01 17.49 -78.14
C ILE A 177 32.64 18.26 -79.41
N GLU A 178 31.34 18.34 -79.72
CA GLU A 178 30.78 19.24 -80.74
C GLU A 178 30.37 20.57 -80.06
N ALA A 179 30.97 21.68 -80.48
CA ALA A 179 30.69 23.01 -79.94
C ALA A 179 29.30 23.53 -80.40
N GLY A 180 28.71 24.47 -79.66
CA GLY A 180 27.51 25.21 -80.10
C GLY A 180 26.17 24.51 -79.95
N ARG A 181 26.11 23.28 -79.41
CA ARG A 181 24.84 22.59 -79.12
C ARG A 181 24.65 22.42 -77.62
N TYR A 182 23.85 23.30 -77.03
CA TYR A 182 23.35 23.10 -75.67
C TYR A 182 22.53 21.81 -75.60
N ARG A 183 22.90 20.93 -74.65
CA ARG A 183 22.07 19.80 -74.25
C ARG A 183 21.76 19.94 -72.77
N SER A 184 20.50 20.22 -72.46
CA SER A 184 19.99 20.22 -71.10
C SER A 184 20.34 18.91 -70.37
N PRO A 185 20.56 18.93 -69.05
CA PRO A 185 20.65 17.71 -68.24
C PRO A 185 19.50 16.76 -68.55
N GLY A 186 19.82 15.47 -68.54
CA GLY A 186 18.83 14.41 -68.70
C GLY A 186 17.79 14.42 -67.59
N ARG A 187 16.68 13.72 -67.83
CA ARG A 187 15.67 13.49 -66.81
C ARG A 187 16.16 12.42 -65.83
N PRO A 188 16.06 12.62 -64.50
CA PRO A 188 16.26 11.52 -63.54
C PRO A 188 15.21 10.42 -63.74
N THR A 189 15.63 9.15 -63.76
CA THR A 189 14.76 7.98 -63.98
C THR A 189 14.81 7.02 -62.79
N GLY A 190 13.92 6.02 -62.76
CA GLY A 190 13.91 5.01 -61.69
C GLY A 190 13.66 5.58 -60.29
N MET A 191 12.78 6.59 -60.21
CA MET A 191 12.38 7.24 -58.96
C MET A 191 11.72 6.23 -58.01
N GLU A 192 12.13 6.28 -56.75
CA GLU A 192 11.56 5.53 -55.63
C GLU A 192 11.41 6.45 -54.42
N ALA A 193 10.40 6.21 -53.58
CA ALA A 193 10.25 6.89 -52.30
C ALA A 193 9.98 5.85 -51.21
N HIS A 194 10.80 5.87 -50.17
CA HIS A 194 10.75 4.94 -49.05
C HIS A 194 10.40 5.72 -47.78
N ALA A 195 9.30 5.33 -47.13
CA ALA A 195 8.85 5.95 -45.88
C ALA A 195 9.62 5.37 -44.68
N GLY A 196 10.00 6.24 -43.75
CA GLY A 196 10.41 5.86 -42.40
C GLY A 196 9.68 6.73 -41.37
N ASP A 197 10.16 6.72 -40.14
CA ASP A 197 9.60 7.56 -39.08
C ASP A 197 10.02 9.03 -39.22
N ALA A 198 9.02 9.90 -39.38
CA ALA A 198 9.13 11.34 -39.62
C ALA A 198 10.12 11.69 -40.77
N ARG A 199 10.28 10.78 -41.74
CA ARG A 199 11.25 10.90 -42.83
C ARG A 199 10.82 10.17 -44.10
N VAL A 200 11.30 10.66 -45.24
CA VAL A 200 11.18 10.01 -46.55
C VAL A 200 12.54 10.03 -47.25
N MET A 201 13.00 8.86 -47.68
CA MET A 201 14.15 8.76 -48.60
C MET A 201 13.66 8.63 -50.03
N VAL A 202 14.09 9.56 -50.88
CA VAL A 202 13.82 9.55 -52.32
C VAL A 202 15.09 9.11 -53.03
N ARG A 203 14.98 8.15 -53.96
CA ARG A 203 16.13 7.57 -54.69
C ARG A 203 15.88 7.54 -56.19
N TRP A 204 16.92 7.71 -57.00
CA TRP A 204 16.83 7.73 -58.46
C TRP A 204 18.13 7.33 -59.16
N ASN A 205 18.03 6.98 -60.43
CA ASN A 205 19.18 6.76 -61.30
C ASN A 205 19.77 8.11 -61.72
N GLY A 206 21.10 8.18 -61.78
CA GLY A 206 21.81 9.38 -62.24
C GLY A 206 21.35 9.82 -63.64
N ALA A 207 21.23 11.12 -63.84
CA ALA A 207 20.88 11.70 -65.14
C ALA A 207 22.13 12.10 -65.93
N ASP A 208 22.09 11.92 -67.25
CA ASP A 208 23.17 12.36 -68.15
C ASP A 208 23.42 13.87 -68.00
N ARG A 209 24.70 14.27 -67.95
CA ARG A 209 25.17 15.64 -67.72
C ARG A 209 24.72 16.30 -66.40
N ALA A 210 24.20 15.52 -65.45
CA ALA A 210 23.87 16.02 -64.12
C ALA A 210 25.12 16.11 -63.24
N VAL A 211 25.32 17.27 -62.62
CA VAL A 211 26.31 17.46 -61.55
C VAL A 211 25.66 17.65 -60.18
N GLY A 212 24.34 17.83 -60.17
CA GLY A 212 23.54 17.88 -58.97
C GLY A 212 22.06 17.71 -59.28
N TYR A 213 21.24 17.79 -58.24
CA TYR A 213 19.81 17.58 -58.29
C TYR A 213 19.07 18.57 -57.39
N ILE A 214 17.89 18.98 -57.84
CA ILE A 214 16.92 19.72 -57.03
C ILE A 214 15.76 18.78 -56.72
N VAL A 215 15.53 18.57 -55.43
CA VAL A 215 14.46 17.73 -54.89
C VAL A 215 13.31 18.63 -54.46
N MET A 216 12.13 18.37 -55.03
CA MET A 216 10.91 19.11 -54.72
C MET A 216 9.93 18.21 -53.97
N ARG A 217 9.26 18.75 -52.95
CA ARG A 217 8.19 18.11 -52.19
C ARG A 217 6.88 18.86 -52.33
N SER A 218 5.75 18.14 -52.29
CA SER A 218 4.41 18.72 -52.13
C SER A 218 3.51 17.80 -51.28
N LYS A 219 2.49 18.38 -50.64
CA LYS A 219 1.37 17.63 -50.03
C LYS A 219 0.30 17.21 -51.04
N SER A 220 0.41 17.66 -52.30
CA SER A 220 -0.49 17.29 -53.39
C SER A 220 0.30 16.95 -54.65
N ARG A 221 -0.20 16.00 -55.44
CA ARG A 221 0.41 15.61 -56.71
C ARG A 221 0.50 16.76 -57.72
N SER A 222 -0.40 17.76 -57.64
CA SER A 222 -0.39 18.93 -58.51
C SER A 222 0.48 20.09 -58.00
N GLY A 223 0.90 20.06 -56.73
CA GLY A 223 1.56 21.18 -56.05
C GLY A 223 0.66 21.87 -55.02
N PRO A 224 1.12 22.96 -54.39
CA PRO A 224 2.36 23.69 -54.66
C PRO A 224 3.63 22.91 -54.27
N TRP A 225 4.73 23.15 -54.98
CA TRP A 225 6.00 22.43 -54.79
C TRP A 225 7.02 23.32 -54.10
N ILE A 226 7.68 22.79 -53.07
CA ILE A 226 8.79 23.45 -52.37
C ILE A 226 10.09 22.67 -52.57
N ARG A 227 11.23 23.36 -52.62
CA ARG A 227 12.55 22.72 -52.62
C ARG A 227 12.88 22.29 -51.20
N VAL A 228 13.39 21.06 -51.02
CA VAL A 228 13.70 20.51 -49.69
C VAL A 228 15.18 20.27 -49.45
N ASN A 229 16.01 20.28 -50.50
CA ASN A 229 17.46 20.14 -50.36
C ASN A 229 18.18 21.49 -50.44
N GLU A 230 19.07 21.77 -49.49
CA GLU A 230 19.92 22.96 -49.50
C GLU A 230 20.96 22.88 -50.63
N MET A 231 21.76 21.80 -50.65
CA MET A 231 22.80 21.57 -51.66
C MET A 231 22.28 20.74 -52.84
N GLU A 232 22.74 21.05 -54.05
CA GLU A 232 22.42 20.28 -55.26
C GLU A 232 23.27 19.00 -55.39
N LEU A 233 24.45 18.96 -54.77
CA LEU A 233 25.30 17.78 -54.78
C LEU A 233 24.68 16.69 -53.91
N MET A 234 24.52 15.49 -54.48
CA MET A 234 23.91 14.34 -53.80
C MET A 234 24.82 13.12 -53.91
N ALA A 235 24.94 12.39 -52.80
CA ALA A 235 25.66 11.12 -52.77
C ALA A 235 24.77 9.95 -53.23
N GLN A 236 25.42 8.85 -53.58
CA GLN A 236 24.73 7.57 -53.69
C GLN A 236 24.54 6.96 -52.29
N CYS A 237 23.35 6.44 -51.98
CA CYS A 237 23.14 5.75 -50.71
C CYS A 237 23.34 4.24 -50.84
N THR A 238 23.99 3.71 -49.81
CA THR A 238 24.19 2.29 -49.52
C THR A 238 23.37 1.79 -48.33
N VAL A 239 22.71 2.70 -47.60
CA VAL A 239 21.89 2.43 -46.41
C VAL A 239 20.52 3.08 -46.55
N GLY A 240 19.45 2.32 -46.30
CA GLY A 240 18.07 2.75 -46.44
C GLY A 240 17.50 3.43 -45.19
N VAL A 241 16.20 3.73 -45.21
CA VAL A 241 15.53 4.52 -44.16
C VAL A 241 15.47 3.84 -42.80
N ARG A 242 15.60 2.51 -42.76
CA ARG A 242 15.62 1.70 -41.53
C ARG A 242 17.00 1.11 -41.24
N GLY A 243 18.05 1.62 -41.88
CA GLY A 243 19.43 1.16 -41.68
C GLY A 243 19.80 -0.10 -42.48
N GLU A 244 18.92 -0.59 -43.34
CA GLU A 244 19.15 -1.75 -44.19
C GLU A 244 20.17 -1.47 -45.31
N ARG A 245 20.98 -2.47 -45.68
CA ARG A 245 21.94 -2.33 -46.79
C ARG A 245 21.20 -2.36 -48.13
N LEU A 246 21.48 -1.37 -48.99
CA LEU A 246 20.87 -1.24 -50.30
C LEU A 246 21.71 -1.93 -51.39
N PRO A 247 21.09 -2.73 -52.30
CA PRO A 247 21.80 -3.57 -53.25
C PRO A 247 22.36 -2.81 -54.46
N THR A 248 21.79 -1.65 -54.79
CA THR A 248 22.24 -0.80 -55.91
C THR A 248 22.46 0.63 -55.42
N SER A 249 23.55 1.24 -55.88
CA SER A 249 23.93 2.61 -55.52
C SER A 249 23.18 3.62 -56.40
N LYS A 250 21.96 3.98 -55.97
CA LYS A 250 21.18 5.10 -56.52
C LYS A 250 21.56 6.41 -55.83
N VAL A 251 21.45 7.51 -56.56
CA VAL A 251 21.49 8.86 -55.97
C VAL A 251 20.26 9.01 -55.07
N CYS A 252 20.40 9.66 -53.93
CA CYS A 252 19.26 9.84 -53.05
C CYS A 252 19.36 11.06 -52.15
N PHE A 253 18.22 11.37 -51.55
CA PHE A 253 18.03 12.42 -50.58
C PHE A 253 17.05 11.94 -49.51
N THR A 254 17.38 12.19 -48.24
CA THR A 254 16.47 11.92 -47.12
C THR A 254 15.90 13.25 -46.63
N ASP A 255 14.59 13.42 -46.79
CA ASP A 255 13.82 14.50 -46.16
C ASP A 255 13.37 14.03 -44.77
N PHE A 256 13.61 14.80 -43.73
CA PHE A 256 13.33 14.38 -42.35
C PHE A 256 12.89 15.56 -41.47
N MET A 257 12.13 15.24 -40.40
CA MET A 257 11.76 16.23 -39.40
C MET A 257 12.97 16.72 -38.62
N HIS A 258 13.14 18.03 -38.57
CA HIS A 258 14.15 18.67 -37.74
C HIS A 258 13.54 18.96 -36.37
N TRP A 259 14.35 18.83 -35.34
CA TRP A 259 13.95 19.04 -33.95
C TRP A 259 14.86 20.08 -33.32
N ASP A 260 14.29 20.99 -32.54
CA ASP A 260 15.08 21.96 -31.77
C ASP A 260 15.67 21.33 -30.50
N SER A 261 16.32 22.13 -29.66
CA SER A 261 16.92 21.64 -28.41
C SER A 261 15.90 21.16 -27.36
N LEU A 262 14.62 21.50 -27.52
CA LEU A 262 13.53 21.07 -26.66
C LEU A 262 12.81 19.83 -27.23
N GLY A 263 13.22 19.35 -28.41
CA GLY A 263 12.60 18.25 -29.11
C GLY A 263 11.36 18.66 -29.91
N ASP A 264 11.07 19.95 -30.06
CA ASP A 264 9.89 20.42 -30.78
C ASP A 264 10.21 20.57 -32.29
N PRO A 265 9.21 20.37 -33.19
CA PRO A 265 9.42 20.48 -34.63
C PRO A 265 9.99 21.84 -35.02
N SER A 266 11.08 21.81 -35.80
CA SER A 266 11.75 23.00 -36.30
C SER A 266 11.77 23.04 -37.82
N VAL A 267 12.07 24.23 -38.35
CA VAL A 267 12.22 24.48 -39.78
C VAL A 267 13.67 24.79 -40.11
N HIS A 268 14.12 24.41 -41.30
CA HIS A 268 15.40 24.86 -41.87
C HIS A 268 15.14 25.80 -43.06
N ILE A 269 16.15 26.58 -43.46
CA ILE A 269 16.01 27.58 -44.52
C ILE A 269 16.60 27.03 -45.82
N VAL A 270 15.75 26.78 -46.81
CA VAL A 270 16.16 26.39 -48.17
C VAL A 270 15.91 27.55 -49.11
N ASN A 271 16.98 28.13 -49.66
CA ASN A 271 16.89 29.28 -50.57
C ASN A 271 16.02 30.44 -50.02
N GLY A 272 16.15 30.75 -48.72
CA GLY A 272 15.39 31.82 -48.07
C GLY A 272 13.95 31.46 -47.70
N VAL A 273 13.53 30.20 -47.90
CA VAL A 273 12.20 29.71 -47.54
C VAL A 273 12.30 28.78 -46.33
N SER A 274 11.45 28.99 -45.33
CA SER A 274 11.31 28.07 -44.20
C SER A 274 10.64 26.76 -44.63
N VAL A 275 11.33 25.65 -44.44
CA VAL A 275 10.90 24.31 -44.81
C VAL A 275 10.84 23.45 -43.55
N SER A 276 9.66 22.92 -43.24
CA SER A 276 9.49 21.86 -42.23
C SER A 276 9.84 20.50 -42.81
N GLY A 277 10.19 19.52 -41.99
CA GLY A 277 10.23 18.13 -42.44
C GLY A 277 8.85 17.50 -42.66
N PRO A 278 8.79 16.23 -43.08
CA PRO A 278 7.55 15.52 -43.28
C PRO A 278 7.00 14.96 -41.95
N TYR A 279 5.74 15.26 -41.64
CA TYR A 279 5.00 14.64 -40.53
C TYR A 279 4.53 13.22 -40.88
N ASN A 280 4.41 12.36 -39.86
CA ASN A 280 3.78 11.05 -39.99
C ASN A 280 2.32 11.16 -40.46
N ASP A 281 1.84 10.09 -41.10
CA ASP A 281 0.50 9.92 -41.66
C ASP A 281 0.08 10.94 -42.74
N THR A 282 1.01 11.80 -43.16
CA THR A 282 0.79 12.72 -44.29
C THR A 282 1.49 12.17 -45.53
N THR A 283 0.75 11.95 -46.62
CA THR A 283 1.35 11.58 -47.91
C THR A 283 2.08 12.78 -48.53
N TYR A 284 3.36 12.59 -48.83
CA TYR A 284 4.17 13.58 -49.56
C TYR A 284 4.53 13.06 -50.94
N TYR A 285 4.48 13.97 -51.92
CA TYR A 285 4.85 13.74 -53.31
C TYR A 285 6.21 14.37 -53.58
N TYR A 286 7.07 13.66 -54.30
CA TYR A 286 8.42 14.08 -54.64
C TYR A 286 8.65 14.02 -56.14
N ARG A 287 9.38 15.01 -56.65
CA ARG A 287 9.94 15.02 -58.01
C ARG A 287 11.31 15.65 -57.99
N VAL A 288 12.18 15.19 -58.88
CA VAL A 288 13.59 15.60 -58.92
C VAL A 288 13.92 16.09 -60.31
N ARG A 289 14.76 17.12 -60.43
CA ARG A 289 15.37 17.50 -61.71
C ARG A 289 16.86 17.66 -61.56
N ALA A 290 17.59 17.34 -62.61
CA ALA A 290 19.03 17.51 -62.65
C ALA A 290 19.43 18.98 -62.87
N VAL A 291 20.61 19.34 -62.40
CA VAL A 291 21.29 20.61 -62.68
C VAL A 291 22.67 20.30 -63.29
N ASP A 292 23.09 21.08 -64.29
CA ASP A 292 24.47 21.01 -64.84
C ASP A 292 25.43 21.99 -64.14
N ILE A 293 26.70 21.97 -64.56
CA ILE A 293 27.78 22.83 -64.01
C ILE A 293 27.51 24.33 -64.15
N PHE A 294 26.50 24.74 -64.93
CA PHE A 294 26.10 26.12 -65.14
C PHE A 294 24.91 26.54 -64.27
N GLY A 295 24.36 25.63 -63.48
CA GLY A 295 23.12 25.88 -62.76
C GLY A 295 21.86 25.75 -63.62
N ARG A 296 21.96 25.26 -64.86
CA ARG A 296 20.81 25.11 -65.76
C ARG A 296 20.05 23.84 -65.45
N LEU A 297 18.74 23.89 -65.67
CA LEU A 297 17.79 22.92 -65.12
C LEU A 297 17.29 21.95 -66.19
N GLY A 298 17.35 20.66 -65.89
CA GLY A 298 16.71 19.61 -66.68
C GLY A 298 15.20 19.48 -66.43
N PRO A 299 14.51 18.62 -67.20
CA PRO A 299 13.12 18.28 -66.95
C PRO A 299 12.96 17.53 -65.62
N TYR A 300 11.79 17.67 -65.00
CA TYR A 300 11.44 16.90 -63.80
C TYR A 300 11.26 15.41 -64.12
N SER A 301 11.63 14.56 -63.16
CA SER A 301 11.35 13.14 -63.11
C SER A 301 9.85 12.84 -63.01
N SER A 302 9.49 11.56 -63.07
CA SER A 302 8.16 11.11 -62.64
C SER A 302 7.96 11.40 -61.15
N ILE A 303 6.70 11.67 -60.77
CA ILE A 303 6.34 11.89 -59.36
C ILE A 303 6.26 10.54 -58.65
N VAL A 304 6.87 10.46 -57.47
CA VAL A 304 6.70 9.35 -56.51
C VAL A 304 6.13 9.89 -55.20
N SER A 305 5.57 9.04 -54.36
CA SER A 305 5.02 9.44 -53.07
C SER A 305 5.31 8.42 -51.99
N ALA A 306 5.37 8.90 -50.75
CA ALA A 306 5.49 8.07 -49.57
C ALA A 306 4.71 8.71 -48.41
N THR A 307 4.24 7.87 -47.48
CA THR A 307 3.56 8.29 -46.25
C THR A 307 4.40 7.82 -45.07
N PRO A 308 5.17 8.71 -44.42
CA PRO A 308 5.87 8.41 -43.17
C PRO A 308 4.90 7.88 -42.13
N ARG A 309 5.38 6.98 -41.27
CA ARG A 309 4.57 6.35 -40.23
C ARG A 309 5.34 6.39 -38.93
N ASP A 310 4.62 6.61 -37.84
CA ASP A 310 5.20 6.56 -36.52
C ASP A 310 5.65 5.14 -36.16
N GLU A 311 6.92 5.02 -35.79
CA GLU A 311 7.56 3.79 -35.31
C GLU A 311 8.22 4.02 -33.93
N THR A 312 8.05 5.21 -33.34
CA THR A 312 8.70 5.59 -32.09
C THR A 312 7.73 5.41 -30.92
N PRO A 313 8.07 4.57 -29.93
CA PRO A 313 7.26 4.44 -28.73
C PRO A 313 7.14 5.74 -27.91
N PRO A 314 5.99 5.96 -27.25
CA PRO A 314 5.84 7.01 -26.26
C PRO A 314 6.80 6.88 -25.07
N GLN A 315 6.98 7.95 -24.30
CA GLN A 315 7.65 7.86 -22.99
C GLN A 315 6.86 6.99 -22.00
N PRO A 316 7.55 6.31 -21.06
CA PRO A 316 6.86 5.66 -19.96
C PRO A 316 6.10 6.71 -19.11
N PRO A 317 4.94 6.37 -18.55
CA PRO A 317 4.29 7.19 -17.53
C PRO A 317 5.23 7.49 -16.36
N THR A 318 5.25 8.75 -15.91
CA THR A 318 6.03 9.24 -14.76
C THR A 318 5.11 9.67 -13.62
N ASP A 319 5.71 9.93 -12.46
CA ASP A 319 5.02 10.48 -11.28
C ASP A 319 3.80 9.63 -10.87
N ILE A 320 3.96 8.31 -11.00
CA ILE A 320 2.93 7.37 -10.61
C ILE A 320 2.78 7.37 -9.09
N THR A 321 1.55 7.53 -8.61
CA THR A 321 1.16 7.50 -7.20
C THR A 321 0.00 6.53 -6.98
N VAL A 322 -0.09 5.99 -5.78
CA VAL A 322 -1.18 5.09 -5.37
C VAL A 322 -1.66 5.54 -4.00
N GLU A 323 -2.92 5.98 -3.91
CA GLU A 323 -3.53 6.47 -2.67
C GLU A 323 -4.82 5.72 -2.35
N ALA A 324 -5.05 5.41 -1.08
CA ALA A 324 -6.32 4.87 -0.61
C ALA A 324 -7.40 5.98 -0.57
N ARG A 325 -8.57 5.69 -1.15
CA ARG A 325 -9.76 6.54 -1.11
C ARG A 325 -10.96 5.67 -0.73
N GLY A 326 -11.27 5.60 0.57
CA GLY A 326 -12.24 4.63 1.08
C GLY A 326 -11.75 3.20 0.85
N ASP A 327 -12.61 2.33 0.31
CA ASP A 327 -12.30 0.93 0.01
C ASP A 327 -11.68 0.73 -1.39
N THR A 328 -11.00 1.74 -1.93
CA THR A 328 -10.42 1.70 -3.28
C THR A 328 -9.00 2.26 -3.29
N LEU A 329 -8.18 1.76 -4.22
CA LEU A 329 -6.88 2.34 -4.52
C LEU A 329 -6.98 3.19 -5.79
N VAL A 330 -6.57 4.45 -5.70
CA VAL A 330 -6.53 5.38 -6.84
C VAL A 330 -5.08 5.52 -7.30
N VAL A 331 -4.84 5.03 -8.52
CA VAL A 331 -3.53 5.04 -9.18
C VAL A 331 -3.51 6.21 -10.14
N CYS A 332 -2.64 7.19 -9.94
CA CYS A 332 -2.54 8.37 -10.80
C CYS A 332 -1.14 8.54 -11.37
N TRP A 333 -0.99 9.16 -12.53
CA TRP A 333 0.30 9.44 -13.17
C TRP A 333 0.23 10.67 -14.09
N THR A 334 1.38 11.20 -14.48
CA THR A 334 1.48 12.34 -15.41
C THR A 334 1.09 11.91 -16.83
N LYS A 335 0.28 12.76 -17.48
CA LYS A 335 -0.15 12.59 -18.88
C LYS A 335 1.05 12.56 -19.82
N VAL A 336 1.19 11.49 -20.61
CA VAL A 336 2.25 11.32 -21.59
C VAL A 336 1.95 12.15 -22.84
N THR A 337 2.90 13.01 -23.20
CA THR A 337 2.80 13.94 -24.34
C THR A 337 4.01 13.90 -25.27
N ARG A 338 5.03 13.11 -24.91
CA ARG A 338 6.28 13.00 -25.66
C ARG A 338 6.64 11.54 -25.95
N ASP A 339 7.38 11.35 -27.03
CA ASP A 339 7.98 10.09 -27.46
C ASP A 339 9.27 9.77 -26.68
N ARG A 340 9.83 8.57 -26.83
CA ARG A 340 11.04 8.15 -26.11
C ARG A 340 12.28 9.04 -26.35
N TYR A 341 12.30 9.81 -27.43
CA TYR A 341 13.37 10.73 -27.78
C TYR A 341 13.09 12.16 -27.28
N GLY A 342 11.90 12.40 -26.71
CA GLY A 342 11.48 13.69 -26.19
C GLY A 342 10.76 14.56 -27.22
N HIS A 343 10.39 14.04 -28.40
CA HIS A 343 9.59 14.78 -29.35
C HIS A 343 8.10 14.71 -29.00
N PRO A 344 7.27 15.67 -29.44
CA PRO A 344 5.82 15.58 -29.27
C PRO A 344 5.24 14.30 -29.86
N GLU A 345 4.45 13.59 -29.04
CA GLU A 345 3.67 12.43 -29.46
C GLU A 345 2.39 12.94 -30.14
N ILE A 346 2.27 12.75 -31.46
CA ILE A 346 1.16 13.31 -32.27
C ILE A 346 0.39 12.17 -32.94
N PRO A 347 -0.94 12.05 -32.73
CA PRO A 347 -1.84 12.99 -32.04
C PRO A 347 -1.88 12.85 -30.51
N GLY A 348 -0.99 12.03 -29.94
CA GLY A 348 -0.93 11.69 -28.52
C GLY A 348 -1.03 10.17 -28.34
N VAL A 349 -1.15 9.71 -27.09
CA VAL A 349 -1.32 8.27 -26.82
C VAL A 349 -2.78 7.85 -26.96
N LYS A 350 -3.01 6.59 -27.35
CA LYS A 350 -4.33 5.98 -27.53
C LYS A 350 -4.90 5.49 -26.19
N GLU A 351 -4.10 4.77 -25.42
CA GLU A 351 -4.51 4.19 -24.14
C GLU A 351 -3.33 3.90 -23.21
N TYR A 352 -3.66 3.71 -21.94
CA TYR A 352 -2.78 3.24 -20.88
C TYR A 352 -3.24 1.85 -20.43
N LYS A 353 -2.26 0.99 -20.13
CA LYS A 353 -2.46 -0.30 -19.50
C LYS A 353 -1.90 -0.28 -18.10
N VAL A 354 -2.73 -0.64 -17.12
CA VAL A 354 -2.39 -0.67 -15.69
C VAL A 354 -2.20 -2.11 -15.26
N TYR A 355 -1.11 -2.35 -14.55
CA TYR A 355 -0.70 -3.64 -14.06
C TYR A 355 -0.57 -3.63 -12.55
N LEU A 356 -1.02 -4.71 -11.92
CA LEU A 356 -0.80 -5.04 -10.52
C LEU A 356 0.43 -5.95 -10.42
N ALA A 357 1.47 -5.47 -9.77
CA ALA A 357 2.73 -6.16 -9.55
C ALA A 357 2.80 -6.76 -8.14
N ASP A 358 3.42 -7.93 -8.00
CA ASP A 358 3.59 -8.58 -6.69
C ASP A 358 4.66 -7.90 -5.84
N SER A 359 5.58 -7.16 -6.47
CA SER A 359 6.65 -6.44 -5.78
C SER A 359 7.19 -5.28 -6.60
N MET A 360 8.03 -4.45 -5.97
CA MET A 360 8.76 -3.37 -6.63
C MET A 360 9.64 -3.84 -7.79
N THR A 361 10.14 -5.08 -7.77
CA THR A 361 11.11 -5.59 -8.75
C THR A 361 10.49 -6.36 -9.90
N ASP A 362 9.17 -6.62 -9.85
CA ASP A 362 8.47 -7.33 -10.90
C ASP A 362 8.48 -6.55 -12.23
N THR A 363 8.56 -7.27 -13.35
CA THR A 363 8.80 -6.71 -14.67
C THR A 363 7.53 -6.24 -15.39
N LEU A 364 6.39 -6.90 -15.16
CA LEU A 364 5.13 -6.47 -15.78
C LEU A 364 3.92 -6.56 -14.87
N GLY A 365 3.82 -7.55 -13.96
CA GLY A 365 2.61 -7.78 -13.17
C GLY A 365 1.40 -8.29 -13.97
N THR A 366 0.27 -8.46 -13.29
CA THR A 366 -1.03 -8.86 -13.86
C THR A 366 -1.77 -7.65 -14.41
N LEU A 367 -2.31 -7.73 -15.63
CA LEU A 367 -3.09 -6.65 -16.22
C LEU A 367 -4.42 -6.47 -15.45
N VAL A 368 -4.66 -5.28 -14.90
CA VAL A 368 -5.91 -4.92 -14.20
C VAL A 368 -6.77 -3.92 -14.94
N ALA A 369 -6.19 -3.15 -15.87
CA ALA A 369 -6.95 -2.28 -16.78
C ALA A 369 -6.29 -2.18 -18.15
N SER A 370 -7.06 -2.36 -19.22
CA SER A 370 -6.55 -2.38 -20.59
C SER A 370 -6.85 -1.13 -21.43
N HIS A 371 -7.83 -0.30 -21.01
CA HIS A 371 -8.34 0.83 -21.81
C HIS A 371 -8.52 2.09 -20.96
N VAL A 372 -7.47 2.50 -20.24
CA VAL A 372 -7.50 3.80 -19.55
C VAL A 372 -7.13 4.87 -20.59
N HIS A 373 -8.05 5.78 -20.90
CA HIS A 373 -7.82 6.79 -21.93
C HIS A 373 -7.17 8.06 -21.37
N GLN A 374 -6.37 8.70 -22.21
CA GLN A 374 -5.83 10.02 -21.94
C GLN A 374 -6.98 11.05 -21.84
N PRO A 375 -7.04 11.90 -20.79
CA PRO A 375 -8.04 12.95 -20.71
C PRO A 375 -7.78 14.04 -21.75
N GLY A 376 -8.87 14.58 -22.32
CA GLY A 376 -8.85 15.76 -23.17
C GLY A 376 -8.61 17.06 -22.38
N GLY A 377 -8.38 18.15 -23.10
CA GLY A 377 -8.15 19.48 -22.53
C GLY A 377 -6.86 19.60 -21.73
N ASP A 378 -6.85 20.53 -20.77
CA ASP A 378 -5.67 20.94 -19.98
C ASP A 378 -5.34 20.00 -18.81
N THR A 379 -6.06 18.88 -18.68
CA THR A 379 -5.80 17.90 -17.64
C THR A 379 -4.41 17.29 -17.82
N THR A 380 -3.55 17.44 -16.81
CA THR A 380 -2.15 16.97 -16.80
C THR A 380 -1.95 15.61 -16.14
N GLN A 381 -2.97 15.09 -15.45
CA GLN A 381 -2.92 13.84 -14.69
C GLN A 381 -3.95 12.84 -15.20
N VAL A 382 -3.61 11.56 -15.21
CA VAL A 382 -4.51 10.45 -15.54
C VAL A 382 -4.65 9.57 -14.30
N CYS A 383 -5.85 9.12 -13.98
CA CYS A 383 -6.11 8.28 -12.82
C CYS A 383 -6.96 7.06 -13.17
N PHE A 384 -6.62 5.92 -12.59
CA PHE A 384 -7.35 4.68 -12.58
C PHE A 384 -7.79 4.36 -11.14
N LYS A 385 -9.03 3.89 -10.96
CA LYS A 385 -9.54 3.44 -9.67
C LYS A 385 -9.65 1.93 -9.68
N ASP A 386 -8.90 1.28 -8.80
CA ASP A 386 -9.01 -0.16 -8.60
C ASP A 386 -10.11 -0.45 -7.56
N HIS A 387 -11.07 -1.26 -7.99
CA HIS A 387 -12.22 -1.71 -7.19
C HIS A 387 -12.18 -3.22 -6.94
N SER A 388 -11.04 -3.86 -7.18
CA SER A 388 -10.89 -5.31 -7.00
C SER A 388 -11.21 -5.70 -5.54
N PRO A 389 -11.93 -6.81 -5.28
CA PRO A 389 -12.23 -7.20 -3.90
C PRO A 389 -10.96 -7.55 -3.12
N ASP A 390 -9.93 -8.07 -3.79
CA ASP A 390 -8.71 -8.57 -3.16
C ASP A 390 -7.71 -7.47 -2.75
N ILE A 391 -7.95 -6.20 -3.12
CA ILE A 391 -7.11 -5.07 -2.68
C ILE A 391 -7.42 -4.62 -1.24
N LYS A 392 -8.48 -5.16 -0.64
CA LYS A 392 -8.79 -5.03 0.79
C LYS A 392 -8.64 -6.39 1.45
N PRO A 393 -7.50 -6.69 2.09
CA PRO A 393 -7.34 -7.90 2.88
C PRO A 393 -8.41 -7.97 3.97
N GLU A 394 -8.84 -9.19 4.30
CA GLU A 394 -9.76 -9.42 5.43
C GLU A 394 -9.13 -9.03 6.77
N TYR A 395 -7.80 -9.19 6.88
CA TYR A 395 -6.99 -8.89 8.06
C TYR A 395 -5.66 -8.27 7.65
N GLY A 396 -5.22 -7.24 8.38
CA GLY A 396 -3.96 -6.57 8.18
C GLY A 396 -3.87 -5.71 6.91
N GLU A 397 -2.73 -5.03 6.78
CA GLU A 397 -2.41 -4.23 5.60
C GLU A 397 -1.57 -5.03 4.61
N LYS A 398 -1.90 -4.89 3.32
CA LYS A 398 -1.09 -5.41 2.22
C LYS A 398 -0.79 -4.28 1.25
N VAL A 399 0.49 -4.11 0.93
CA VAL A 399 0.93 -3.15 -0.08
C VAL A 399 0.74 -3.78 -1.46
N PHE A 400 0.02 -3.08 -2.32
CA PHE A 400 -0.19 -3.41 -3.72
C PHE A 400 0.64 -2.47 -4.58
N TYR A 401 1.40 -3.02 -5.52
CA TYR A 401 2.25 -2.25 -6.40
C TYR A 401 1.59 -2.13 -7.77
N TYR A 402 1.56 -0.92 -8.32
CA TYR A 402 1.01 -0.65 -9.65
C TYR A 402 2.09 -0.16 -10.59
N ARG A 403 1.95 -0.53 -11.86
CA ARG A 403 2.78 -0.07 -12.97
C ARG A 403 1.90 0.25 -14.17
N VAL A 404 2.33 1.18 -15.00
CA VAL A 404 1.57 1.64 -16.16
C VAL A 404 2.49 1.72 -17.38
N ARG A 405 1.96 1.36 -18.55
CA ARG A 405 2.59 1.67 -19.85
C ARG A 405 1.56 2.23 -20.80
N THR A 406 2.02 2.97 -21.81
CA THR A 406 1.17 3.59 -22.81
C THR A 406 1.29 2.88 -24.14
N ILE A 407 0.25 3.06 -24.94
CA ILE A 407 0.17 2.62 -26.34
C ILE A 407 -0.30 3.82 -27.16
N ASP A 408 0.40 4.12 -28.25
CA ASP A 408 0.00 5.17 -29.19
C ASP A 408 -1.05 4.69 -30.22
N TRP A 409 -1.35 5.54 -31.20
CA TRP A 409 -2.30 5.23 -32.28
C TRP A 409 -1.75 4.26 -33.33
N HIS A 410 -0.44 4.03 -33.36
CA HIS A 410 0.26 3.13 -34.28
C HIS A 410 0.60 1.78 -33.64
N ASN A 411 0.24 1.60 -32.37
CA ASN A 411 0.51 0.48 -31.48
C ASN A 411 1.97 0.33 -31.03
N ASN A 412 2.76 1.41 -31.05
CA ASN A 412 4.04 1.41 -30.36
C ASN A 412 3.80 1.46 -28.84
N VAL A 413 4.58 0.67 -28.11
CA VAL A 413 4.36 0.44 -26.67
C VAL A 413 5.51 1.04 -25.89
N SER A 414 5.22 1.91 -24.93
CA SER A 414 6.24 2.50 -24.07
C SER A 414 6.93 1.44 -23.21
N PRO A 415 8.14 1.72 -22.70
CA PRO A 415 8.62 1.05 -21.50
C PRO A 415 7.60 1.15 -20.35
N ILE A 416 7.67 0.23 -19.40
CA ILE A 416 6.81 0.26 -18.22
C ILE A 416 7.29 1.31 -17.22
N SER A 417 6.37 1.96 -16.51
CA SER A 417 6.69 2.92 -15.45
C SER A 417 7.48 2.29 -14.30
N ALA A 418 8.03 3.13 -13.43
CA ALA A 418 8.39 2.71 -12.09
C ALA A 418 7.18 2.09 -11.35
N ALA A 419 7.44 1.22 -10.38
CA ALA A 419 6.40 0.72 -9.50
C ALA A 419 6.04 1.78 -8.46
N ALA A 420 4.75 1.96 -8.19
CA ALA A 420 4.27 2.72 -7.03
C ALA A 420 3.42 1.81 -6.14
N GLY A 421 3.69 1.86 -4.82
CA GLY A 421 2.98 1.06 -3.83
C GLY A 421 1.94 1.87 -3.09
N GLY A 422 0.79 1.25 -2.80
CA GLY A 422 -0.23 1.77 -1.89
C GLY A 422 -0.93 0.64 -1.16
N TYR A 423 -1.58 0.94 -0.03
CA TYR A 423 -2.36 -0.01 0.75
C TYR A 423 -3.60 0.68 1.30
N ILE A 424 -4.65 -0.11 1.55
CA ILE A 424 -5.82 0.35 2.29
C ILE A 424 -5.50 0.18 3.78
N PRO A 425 -5.61 1.24 4.61
CA PRO A 425 -5.38 1.14 6.05
C PRO A 425 -6.31 0.10 6.68
N ASP A 426 -5.75 -0.71 7.58
CA ASP A 426 -6.53 -1.71 8.29
C ASP A 426 -7.29 -1.08 9.46
N THR A 427 -8.61 -1.21 9.41
CA THR A 427 -9.54 -0.72 10.43
C THR A 427 -10.43 -1.84 10.97
N ILE A 428 -10.14 -3.10 10.66
CA ILE A 428 -10.98 -4.24 11.03
C ILE A 428 -10.39 -4.85 12.30
N PRO A 429 -11.03 -4.69 13.46
CA PRO A 429 -10.54 -5.34 14.67
C PRO A 429 -10.68 -6.86 14.60
N PRO A 430 -9.87 -7.62 15.37
CA PRO A 430 -10.08 -9.06 15.52
C PRO A 430 -11.45 -9.41 16.13
N ASP A 431 -11.85 -10.67 16.03
CA ASP A 431 -12.98 -11.24 16.76
C ASP A 431 -12.75 -11.19 18.29
N PRO A 432 -13.82 -11.07 19.10
CA PRO A 432 -13.71 -11.23 20.54
C PRO A 432 -13.24 -12.65 20.91
N PRO A 433 -12.26 -12.80 21.85
CA PRO A 433 -11.81 -14.10 22.32
C PRO A 433 -12.96 -14.98 22.84
N LYS A 434 -12.95 -16.25 22.43
CA LYS A 434 -14.01 -17.23 22.75
C LYS A 434 -13.57 -18.14 23.91
N ASN A 435 -14.54 -18.77 24.56
CA ASN A 435 -14.32 -19.75 25.63
C ASN A 435 -13.46 -19.25 26.81
N LEU A 436 -13.60 -17.97 27.18
CA LEU A 436 -12.97 -17.46 28.39
C LEU A 436 -13.45 -18.25 29.61
N LYS A 437 -12.51 -18.72 30.42
CA LYS A 437 -12.71 -19.40 31.70
C LYS A 437 -11.80 -18.78 32.74
N ALA A 438 -12.25 -18.79 33.99
CA ALA A 438 -11.47 -18.38 35.15
C ALA A 438 -11.44 -19.51 36.18
N GLU A 439 -10.32 -19.65 36.87
CA GLU A 439 -10.10 -20.63 37.93
C GLU A 439 -9.36 -19.94 39.08
N GLY A 440 -9.94 -19.98 40.28
CA GLY A 440 -9.40 -19.35 41.47
C GLY A 440 -8.37 -20.23 42.18
N TYR A 441 -7.23 -19.63 42.56
CA TYR A 441 -6.22 -20.23 43.43
C TYR A 441 -6.04 -19.35 44.68
N GLY A 442 -5.24 -19.78 45.65
CA GLY A 442 -5.05 -19.06 46.91
C GLY A 442 -4.45 -17.65 46.76
N ASN A 443 -3.60 -17.44 45.75
CA ASN A 443 -2.85 -16.19 45.54
C ASN A 443 -2.95 -15.60 44.12
N PHE A 444 -3.71 -16.21 43.21
CA PHE A 444 -4.00 -15.64 41.89
C PHE A 444 -5.28 -16.22 41.30
N ILE A 445 -5.80 -15.55 40.27
CA ILE A 445 -6.86 -16.09 39.41
C ILE A 445 -6.26 -16.41 38.04
N LYS A 446 -6.45 -17.63 37.57
CA LYS A 446 -5.98 -18.07 36.24
C LYS A 446 -7.10 -17.90 35.22
N LEU A 447 -6.81 -17.18 34.14
CA LEU A 447 -7.69 -17.03 32.99
C LEU A 447 -7.17 -17.88 31.83
N THR A 448 -8.09 -18.49 31.09
CA THR A 448 -7.79 -19.24 29.86
C THR A 448 -8.85 -18.95 28.79
N TRP A 449 -8.48 -18.88 27.52
CA TRP A 449 -9.39 -18.67 26.39
C TRP A 449 -8.94 -19.43 25.14
N SER A 450 -9.76 -19.45 24.09
CA SER A 450 -9.38 -20.01 22.79
C SER A 450 -8.60 -18.99 21.95
N LYS A 451 -7.53 -19.42 21.27
CA LYS A 451 -6.72 -18.57 20.40
C LYS A 451 -7.56 -18.04 19.23
N ASN A 452 -7.42 -16.74 18.97
CA ASN A 452 -7.89 -16.05 17.77
C ASN A 452 -7.13 -16.54 16.50
N THR A 453 -7.74 -16.42 15.32
CA THR A 453 -7.24 -17.02 14.05
C THR A 453 -6.73 -16.02 13.02
N GLU A 454 -6.90 -14.73 13.30
CA GLU A 454 -6.51 -13.60 12.46
C GLU A 454 -4.99 -13.56 12.28
N GLN A 455 -4.51 -13.34 11.05
CA GLN A 455 -3.08 -13.43 10.71
C GLN A 455 -2.25 -12.25 11.24
N ASP A 456 -2.92 -11.14 11.49
CA ASP A 456 -2.38 -9.89 11.98
C ASP A 456 -2.59 -9.68 13.49
N LEU A 457 -3.13 -10.68 14.20
CA LEU A 457 -3.29 -10.66 15.64
C LEU A 457 -1.95 -10.32 16.33
N ALA A 458 -1.95 -9.31 17.18
CA ALA A 458 -0.79 -8.89 17.96
C ALA A 458 -0.81 -9.42 19.39
N GLY A 459 -1.99 -9.53 20.00
CA GLY A 459 -2.07 -9.92 21.40
C GLY A 459 -3.44 -9.78 22.03
N TYR A 460 -3.44 -9.78 23.37
CA TYR A 460 -4.66 -9.67 24.18
C TYR A 460 -4.53 -8.62 25.29
N LYS A 461 -5.64 -7.93 25.57
CA LYS A 461 -5.81 -7.00 26.68
C LYS A 461 -6.76 -7.61 27.71
N ILE A 462 -6.30 -7.74 28.94
CA ILE A 462 -7.02 -8.36 30.05
C ILE A 462 -7.64 -7.28 30.91
N TYR A 463 -8.94 -7.37 31.13
CA TYR A 463 -9.68 -6.43 31.95
C TYR A 463 -10.29 -7.11 33.17
N ARG A 464 -10.30 -6.39 34.29
CA ARG A 464 -10.86 -6.83 35.57
C ARG A 464 -11.82 -5.79 36.13
N GLY A 465 -12.91 -6.25 36.72
CA GLY A 465 -13.87 -5.45 37.49
C GLY A 465 -14.47 -6.31 38.60
N ILE A 466 -15.64 -5.91 39.10
CA ILE A 466 -16.35 -6.60 40.18
C ILE A 466 -17.60 -7.29 39.59
N CYS A 467 -17.87 -8.53 40.01
CA CYS A 467 -19.06 -9.27 39.61
C CYS A 467 -20.35 -8.71 40.23
N GLY A 468 -21.47 -8.93 39.55
CA GLY A 468 -22.79 -8.56 40.06
C GLY A 468 -22.98 -7.06 40.35
N GLY A 469 -22.70 -6.17 39.39
CA GLY A 469 -22.87 -4.71 39.47
C GLY A 469 -24.00 -4.22 40.37
N GLU A 470 -23.67 -4.05 41.65
CA GLU A 470 -24.43 -3.65 42.86
C GLU A 470 -25.86 -4.16 43.10
N THR A 471 -26.07 -4.89 44.21
CA THR A 471 -27.25 -4.65 45.07
C THR A 471 -26.85 -3.90 46.35
N VAL A 472 -26.62 -2.59 46.25
CA VAL A 472 -26.76 -1.72 47.42
C VAL A 472 -28.25 -1.42 47.59
N LYS A 473 -28.87 -1.99 48.63
CA LYS A 473 -30.21 -1.56 49.08
C LYS A 473 -30.12 -0.11 49.57
N VAL A 474 -30.32 0.85 48.67
CA VAL A 474 -30.72 2.20 49.05
C VAL A 474 -32.20 2.13 49.41
N VAL A 475 -32.53 2.39 50.67
CA VAL A 475 -33.90 2.61 51.13
C VAL A 475 -34.51 3.70 50.25
N GLN A 476 -35.61 3.38 49.56
CA GLN A 476 -36.23 4.27 48.59
C GLN A 476 -36.66 5.60 49.22
N VAL A 477 -36.29 6.70 48.56
CA VAL A 477 -37.18 7.84 48.38
C VAL A 477 -37.25 8.13 46.88
N GLU A 478 -38.44 7.88 46.34
CA GLU A 478 -39.05 8.37 45.09
C GLU A 478 -38.40 8.07 43.72
N LYS A 479 -39.25 7.46 42.87
CA LYS A 479 -39.24 7.24 41.43
C LYS A 479 -38.16 7.98 40.61
N ARG A 480 -37.05 7.30 40.35
CA ARG A 480 -36.29 7.37 39.08
C ARG A 480 -35.89 5.95 38.67
N THR A 481 -36.17 5.58 37.43
CA THR A 481 -35.62 4.39 36.78
C THR A 481 -34.09 4.53 36.74
N ARG A 482 -33.39 3.79 37.61
CA ARG A 482 -31.93 3.70 37.60
C ARG A 482 -31.51 2.68 36.54
N GLU A 483 -30.83 3.14 35.51
CA GLU A 483 -30.13 2.28 34.56
C GLU A 483 -28.96 1.62 35.31
N TYR A 484 -29.02 0.29 35.45
CA TYR A 484 -28.02 -0.52 36.14
C TYR A 484 -26.75 -0.58 35.28
N ARG A 485 -25.64 0.02 35.75
CA ARG A 485 -24.35 -0.10 35.07
C ARG A 485 -23.44 -1.00 35.90
N PRO A 486 -22.99 -2.15 35.38
CA PRO A 486 -21.97 -2.93 36.06
C PRO A 486 -20.71 -2.09 36.24
N TYR A 487 -19.96 -2.34 37.32
CA TYR A 487 -18.70 -1.65 37.55
C TYR A 487 -17.81 -1.70 36.30
N PRO A 488 -17.15 -0.59 35.94
CA PRO A 488 -16.32 -0.55 34.75
C PRO A 488 -15.19 -1.57 34.87
N LEU A 489 -14.93 -2.25 33.75
CA LEU A 489 -13.78 -3.13 33.61
C LEU A 489 -12.53 -2.27 33.39
N HIS A 490 -11.49 -2.49 34.18
CA HIS A 490 -10.21 -1.80 34.08
C HIS A 490 -9.15 -2.71 33.47
N LEU A 491 -8.30 -2.16 32.60
CA LEU A 491 -7.18 -2.89 32.02
C LEU A 491 -6.18 -3.26 33.12
N VAL A 492 -5.86 -4.54 33.25
CA VAL A 492 -4.88 -5.05 34.23
C VAL A 492 -3.63 -5.63 33.59
N ALA A 493 -3.71 -6.05 32.32
CA ALA A 493 -2.55 -6.50 31.56
C ALA A 493 -2.73 -6.33 30.05
N THR A 494 -1.63 -6.12 29.35
CA THR A 494 -1.51 -6.31 27.89
C THR A 494 -0.51 -7.43 27.65
N ILE A 495 -0.84 -8.34 26.74
CA ILE A 495 -0.03 -9.50 26.38
C ILE A 495 0.30 -9.35 24.89
N ASP A 496 1.50 -8.86 24.59
CA ASP A 496 2.02 -8.68 23.22
C ASP A 496 2.54 -10.00 22.61
N TYR A 497 1.78 -11.09 22.79
CA TYR A 497 2.10 -12.39 22.24
C TYR A 497 0.82 -13.12 21.82
N PRO A 498 0.55 -13.26 20.51
CA PRO A 498 -0.74 -13.75 19.99
C PRO A 498 -1.02 -15.22 20.28
N ASP A 499 0.04 -16.00 20.58
CA ASP A 499 -0.07 -17.41 20.96
C ASP A 499 -0.39 -17.62 22.46
N SER A 500 -0.30 -16.56 23.28
CA SER A 500 -0.61 -16.67 24.71
C SER A 500 -2.13 -16.71 24.95
N THR A 501 -2.62 -17.83 25.44
CA THR A 501 -4.05 -18.03 25.75
C THR A 501 -4.32 -18.19 27.25
N VAL A 502 -3.34 -17.83 28.08
CA VAL A 502 -3.38 -17.99 29.53
C VAL A 502 -2.84 -16.73 30.20
N TYR A 503 -3.51 -16.27 31.25
CA TYR A 503 -3.05 -15.18 32.11
C TYR A 503 -3.25 -15.54 33.58
N LYS A 504 -2.29 -15.20 34.44
CA LYS A 504 -2.41 -15.35 35.88
C LYS A 504 -2.43 -13.97 36.52
N ASP A 505 -3.54 -13.63 37.14
CA ASP A 505 -3.72 -12.35 37.82
C ASP A 505 -3.27 -12.46 39.28
N TYR A 506 -2.03 -12.06 39.54
CA TYR A 506 -1.47 -11.90 40.88
C TYR A 506 -1.78 -10.53 41.49
N GLY A 507 -2.45 -9.64 40.77
CA GLY A 507 -2.83 -8.30 41.23
C GLY A 507 -4.08 -8.29 42.11
N VAL A 508 -4.64 -9.45 42.43
CA VAL A 508 -5.74 -9.61 43.39
C VAL A 508 -5.12 -9.76 44.79
N PRO A 509 -5.49 -8.91 45.77
CA PRO A 509 -4.95 -9.03 47.13
C PRO A 509 -5.26 -10.40 47.75
N GLU A 510 -4.26 -10.99 48.40
CA GLU A 510 -4.42 -12.26 49.13
C GLU A 510 -5.54 -12.14 50.18
N GLY A 511 -6.38 -13.18 50.29
CA GLY A 511 -7.55 -13.17 51.17
C GLY A 511 -8.70 -12.25 50.71
N SER A 512 -8.64 -11.66 49.52
CA SER A 512 -9.71 -10.80 49.00
C SER A 512 -11.06 -11.53 48.96
N PRO A 513 -12.11 -11.02 49.64
CA PRO A 513 -13.41 -11.68 49.68
C PRO A 513 -14.27 -11.40 48.44
N ILE A 514 -13.82 -10.51 47.55
CA ILE A 514 -14.55 -10.00 46.40
C ILE A 514 -14.57 -11.03 45.26
N CYS A 515 -15.72 -11.19 44.59
CA CYS A 515 -15.75 -11.84 43.28
C CYS A 515 -15.43 -10.85 42.15
N TYR A 516 -14.42 -11.19 41.36
CA TYR A 516 -13.90 -10.39 40.26
C TYR A 516 -14.45 -10.85 38.92
N ARG A 517 -14.80 -9.86 38.09
CA ARG A 517 -15.27 -10.06 36.72
C ARG A 517 -14.11 -9.87 35.77
N TYR A 518 -13.88 -10.84 34.88
CA TYR A 518 -12.83 -10.77 33.88
C TYR A 518 -13.39 -10.72 32.46
N ALA A 519 -12.70 -9.99 31.61
CA ALA A 519 -12.91 -9.99 30.17
C ALA A 519 -11.57 -9.93 29.43
N VAL A 520 -11.55 -10.46 28.22
CA VAL A 520 -10.38 -10.41 27.34
C VAL A 520 -10.80 -9.76 26.03
N LYS A 521 -9.98 -8.87 25.52
CA LYS A 521 -10.09 -8.31 24.17
C LYS A 521 -8.83 -8.67 23.39
N ALA A 522 -8.99 -9.05 22.13
CA ALA A 522 -7.88 -9.21 21.20
C ALA A 522 -7.55 -7.85 20.57
N TYR A 523 -6.31 -7.67 20.13
CA TYR A 523 -5.93 -6.56 19.26
C TYR A 523 -4.95 -7.02 18.20
N ASP A 524 -5.00 -6.35 17.05
CA ASP A 524 -4.13 -6.60 15.91
C ASP A 524 -2.86 -5.74 15.95
N LYS A 525 -2.00 -5.88 14.93
CA LYS A 525 -0.75 -5.10 14.76
C LYS A 525 -0.96 -3.61 14.52
N LYS A 526 -2.19 -3.17 14.25
CA LYS A 526 -2.59 -1.75 14.10
C LYS A 526 -3.34 -1.22 15.29
N GLU A 527 -3.36 -1.98 16.38
CA GLU A 527 -4.02 -1.66 17.64
C GLU A 527 -5.54 -1.52 17.53
N ASN A 528 -6.18 -2.05 16.48
CA ASN A 528 -7.64 -2.16 16.49
C ASN A 528 -8.02 -3.20 17.56
N ILE A 529 -8.98 -2.85 18.42
CA ILE A 529 -9.35 -3.65 19.58
C ILE A 529 -10.69 -4.32 19.31
N SER A 530 -10.75 -5.62 19.57
CA SER A 530 -11.98 -6.39 19.43
C SER A 530 -13.08 -5.98 20.41
N ASP A 531 -14.28 -6.45 20.13
CA ASP A 531 -15.35 -6.44 21.10
C ASP A 531 -14.97 -7.22 22.37
N THR A 532 -15.74 -7.00 23.43
CA THR A 532 -15.46 -7.65 24.72
C THR A 532 -15.83 -9.13 24.64
N SER A 533 -14.93 -10.04 25.07
CA SER A 533 -15.30 -11.45 25.26
C SER A 533 -16.52 -11.58 26.18
N ARG A 534 -17.17 -12.76 26.16
CA ARG A 534 -18.05 -13.11 27.28
C ARG A 534 -17.26 -13.03 28.57
N THR A 535 -17.86 -12.43 29.60
CA THR A 535 -17.19 -12.22 30.88
C THR A 535 -17.39 -13.40 31.80
N VAL A 536 -16.39 -13.69 32.62
CA VAL A 536 -16.45 -14.73 33.66
C VAL A 536 -16.23 -14.11 35.03
N CYS A 537 -16.78 -14.76 36.04
CA CYS A 537 -16.73 -14.32 37.43
C CYS A 537 -15.98 -15.35 38.25
N GLU A 538 -14.97 -14.91 39.00
CA GLU A 538 -14.20 -15.79 39.89
C GLU A 538 -13.60 -15.00 41.07
N LYS A 539 -13.31 -15.70 42.17
CA LYS A 539 -12.61 -15.18 43.34
C LYS A 539 -11.35 -16.00 43.66
N LEU A 540 -10.52 -15.51 44.56
CA LEU A 540 -9.48 -16.36 45.17
C LEU A 540 -10.15 -17.50 45.93
N ARG A 541 -9.63 -18.71 45.77
CA ARG A 541 -10.10 -19.92 46.46
C ARG A 541 -8.94 -20.49 47.26
N GLU A 542 -9.09 -20.48 48.58
CA GLU A 542 -8.19 -21.24 49.44
C GLU A 542 -8.68 -22.69 49.55
N GLY A 543 -7.75 -23.63 49.63
CA GLY A 543 -8.06 -25.05 49.88
C GLY A 543 -7.93 -25.43 51.35
N VAL A 544 -7.93 -24.43 52.24
CA VAL A 544 -7.73 -24.63 53.67
C VAL A 544 -9.10 -24.82 54.31
N PRO A 545 -9.40 -25.98 54.92
CA PRO A 545 -10.69 -26.20 55.55
C PRO A 545 -10.87 -25.27 56.77
N PRO A 546 -12.11 -25.00 57.19
CA PRO A 546 -12.38 -24.13 58.33
C PRO A 546 -11.68 -24.61 59.61
N PRO A 547 -11.18 -23.69 60.46
CA PRO A 547 -10.59 -24.05 61.74
C PRO A 547 -11.61 -24.72 62.68
N PRO A 548 -11.15 -25.57 63.62
CA PRO A 548 -12.03 -26.31 64.51
C PRO A 548 -12.90 -25.37 65.36
N PRO A 549 -14.22 -25.59 65.42
CA PRO A 549 -15.10 -24.89 66.36
C PRO A 549 -14.75 -25.19 67.82
N ILE A 550 -15.28 -24.39 68.75
CA ILE A 550 -15.10 -24.58 70.19
C ILE A 550 -16.47 -24.78 70.83
N ILE A 551 -16.69 -25.94 71.45
CA ILE A 551 -17.90 -26.18 72.25
C ILE A 551 -17.81 -25.32 73.52
N VAL A 552 -18.80 -24.46 73.73
CA VAL A 552 -18.89 -23.54 74.88
C VAL A 552 -19.92 -24.00 75.91
N GLY A 553 -20.80 -24.94 75.57
CA GLY A 553 -21.79 -25.45 76.51
C GLY A 553 -22.41 -26.78 76.10
N LEU A 554 -22.51 -27.69 77.07
CA LEU A 554 -23.35 -28.88 77.00
C LEU A 554 -24.36 -28.83 78.14
N LYS A 555 -25.63 -28.55 77.81
CA LYS A 555 -26.72 -28.43 78.80
C LYS A 555 -27.58 -29.69 78.74
N ALA A 556 -27.22 -30.67 79.55
CA ALA A 556 -27.98 -31.92 79.66
C ALA A 556 -29.34 -31.72 80.34
N ARG A 557 -30.34 -32.44 79.82
CA ARG A 557 -31.70 -32.60 80.37
C ARG A 557 -32.05 -34.09 80.38
N GLN A 558 -33.24 -34.45 80.89
CA GLN A 558 -33.64 -35.86 81.04
C GLN A 558 -33.61 -36.67 79.74
N LYS A 559 -33.98 -36.07 78.60
CA LYS A 559 -34.01 -36.72 77.27
C LYS A 559 -33.49 -35.82 76.15
N ALA A 560 -32.66 -34.84 76.50
CA ALA A 560 -32.07 -33.96 75.50
C ALA A 560 -30.76 -33.35 75.98
N ILE A 561 -29.86 -33.05 75.06
CA ILE A 561 -28.65 -32.27 75.32
C ILE A 561 -28.66 -31.09 74.35
N LEU A 562 -28.61 -29.87 74.88
CA LEU A 562 -28.35 -28.69 74.06
C LEU A 562 -26.84 -28.49 73.96
N VAL A 563 -26.32 -28.59 72.74
CA VAL A 563 -24.91 -28.36 72.40
C VAL A 563 -24.78 -26.95 71.86
N GLU A 564 -23.89 -26.16 72.45
CA GLU A 564 -23.59 -24.78 72.05
C GLU A 564 -22.10 -24.66 71.71
N TRP A 565 -21.78 -24.04 70.57
CA TRP A 565 -20.40 -23.82 70.13
C TRP A 565 -20.21 -22.45 69.50
N VAL A 566 -18.97 -21.98 69.49
CA VAL A 566 -18.52 -20.79 68.75
C VAL A 566 -17.59 -21.25 67.63
N SER A 567 -17.52 -20.50 66.54
CA SER A 567 -16.62 -20.80 65.43
C SER A 567 -15.95 -19.53 64.93
N PRO A 568 -14.68 -19.58 64.50
CA PRO A 568 -14.02 -18.45 63.87
C PRO A 568 -14.80 -17.96 62.62
N PRO A 569 -14.91 -16.64 62.41
CA PRO A 569 -15.67 -16.08 61.29
C PRO A 569 -14.87 -16.18 59.98
N VAL A 570 -14.72 -17.38 59.42
CA VAL A 570 -14.13 -17.58 58.09
C VAL A 570 -15.15 -17.27 57.00
N GLN A 571 -14.74 -16.65 55.90
CA GLN A 571 -15.66 -16.09 54.90
C GLN A 571 -16.52 -17.18 54.23
N ASP A 572 -15.90 -18.31 53.92
CA ASP A 572 -16.41 -19.41 53.11
C ASP A 572 -16.97 -20.57 53.95
N LEU A 573 -17.22 -20.36 55.24
CA LEU A 573 -17.97 -21.31 56.06
C LEU A 573 -19.29 -21.64 55.33
N PHE A 574 -19.73 -22.90 55.33
CA PHE A 574 -21.01 -23.33 54.75
C PHE A 574 -21.95 -23.93 55.80
N GLY A 575 -21.38 -24.58 56.81
CA GLY A 575 -22.15 -25.16 57.90
C GLY A 575 -21.30 -25.95 58.88
N PHE A 576 -21.99 -26.64 59.79
CA PHE A 576 -21.36 -27.44 60.85
C PHE A 576 -21.84 -28.89 60.82
N ILE A 577 -20.93 -29.81 61.14
CA ILE A 577 -21.21 -31.21 61.39
C ILE A 577 -21.08 -31.42 62.89
N VAL A 578 -22.18 -31.76 63.56
CA VAL A 578 -22.21 -32.07 64.99
C VAL A 578 -22.34 -33.58 65.14
N GLU A 579 -21.41 -34.17 65.87
CA GLU A 579 -21.33 -35.62 66.08
C GLU A 579 -21.40 -35.94 67.58
N ARG A 580 -21.99 -37.10 67.90
CA ARG A 580 -22.14 -37.65 69.24
C ARG A 580 -21.47 -39.01 69.33
N SER A 581 -20.92 -39.34 70.50
CA SER A 581 -20.44 -40.67 70.83
C SER A 581 -20.79 -41.04 72.27
N SER A 582 -20.88 -42.33 72.58
CA SER A 582 -20.97 -42.84 73.96
C SER A 582 -19.68 -43.47 74.47
N ASP A 583 -18.68 -43.67 73.60
CA ASP A 583 -17.44 -44.40 73.90
C ASP A 583 -16.18 -43.71 73.36
N SER A 584 -16.30 -42.52 72.75
CA SER A 584 -15.24 -41.76 72.06
C SER A 584 -14.70 -42.44 70.77
N VAL A 585 -15.18 -43.64 70.43
CA VAL A 585 -14.72 -44.41 69.25
C VAL A 585 -15.74 -44.34 68.12
N HIS A 586 -17.02 -44.60 68.43
CA HIS A 586 -18.10 -44.61 67.46
C HIS A 586 -18.85 -43.28 67.48
N TRP A 587 -18.76 -42.54 66.38
CA TRP A 587 -19.36 -41.22 66.23
C TRP A 587 -20.55 -41.28 65.29
N GLU A 588 -21.69 -40.75 65.73
CA GLU A 588 -22.90 -40.61 64.94
C GLU A 588 -23.22 -39.13 64.71
N ARG A 589 -23.67 -38.80 63.50
CA ARG A 589 -24.04 -37.43 63.14
C ARG A 589 -25.38 -37.07 63.76
N VAL A 590 -25.42 -35.95 64.49
CA VAL A 590 -26.64 -35.38 65.11
C VAL A 590 -27.17 -34.21 64.30
N SER A 591 -26.27 -33.45 63.65
CA SER A 591 -26.65 -32.39 62.71
C SER A 591 -27.27 -32.95 61.42
N PRO A 592 -28.16 -32.21 60.73
CA PRO A 592 -28.61 -32.58 59.39
C PRO A 592 -27.46 -32.78 58.39
N GLU A 593 -27.71 -33.53 57.32
CA GLU A 593 -26.77 -33.67 56.21
C GLU A 593 -26.60 -32.33 55.47
N LEU A 594 -25.35 -31.97 55.22
CA LEU A 594 -25.02 -30.78 54.43
C LEU A 594 -25.13 -31.15 52.95
N HIS A 595 -25.95 -30.42 52.22
CA HIS A 595 -26.15 -30.58 50.79
C HIS A 595 -25.37 -29.50 50.06
N PHE A 596 -24.20 -29.86 49.54
CA PHE A 596 -23.34 -28.93 48.80
C PHE A 596 -23.87 -28.75 47.37
N PRO A 597 -23.84 -27.53 46.80
CA PRO A 597 -24.15 -27.33 45.39
C PRO A 597 -23.15 -28.07 44.49
N GLU A 598 -23.60 -28.68 43.39
CA GLU A 598 -22.69 -29.30 42.40
C GLU A 598 -21.73 -28.29 41.76
N HIS A 599 -22.18 -27.04 41.62
CA HIS A 599 -21.38 -25.92 41.14
C HIS A 599 -21.55 -24.73 42.07
N VAL A 600 -20.44 -24.21 42.58
CA VAL A 600 -20.40 -23.05 43.46
C VAL A 600 -19.78 -21.90 42.69
N SER A 601 -20.62 -20.98 42.20
CA SER A 601 -20.16 -19.72 41.62
C SER A 601 -19.53 -18.88 42.73
N CYS A 602 -18.58 -18.02 42.37
CA CYS A 602 -18.01 -17.06 43.32
C CYS A 602 -19.07 -16.14 43.94
N GLU A 603 -20.19 -15.89 43.24
CA GLU A 603 -21.29 -15.04 43.68
C GLU A 603 -22.16 -15.73 44.75
N ASP A 604 -22.12 -17.06 44.82
CA ASP A 604 -22.84 -17.84 45.84
C ASP A 604 -22.16 -17.74 47.23
N ILE A 605 -20.87 -17.39 47.25
CA ILE A 605 -20.07 -17.20 48.46
C ILE A 605 -20.15 -15.73 48.85
N PRO A 606 -20.85 -15.39 49.95
CA PRO A 606 -21.05 -14.00 50.30
C PRO A 606 -19.71 -13.33 50.67
N PRO A 607 -19.54 -12.02 50.39
CA PRO A 607 -18.31 -11.28 50.73
C PRO A 607 -18.10 -11.18 52.25
N VAL A 608 -19.17 -11.35 53.02
CA VAL A 608 -19.14 -11.47 54.49
C VAL A 608 -19.80 -12.80 54.84
N ASN A 609 -19.18 -13.54 55.76
CA ASN A 609 -19.74 -14.78 56.29
C ASN A 609 -21.23 -14.60 56.65
N ARG A 610 -22.11 -15.49 56.13
CA ARG A 610 -23.57 -15.42 56.34
C ARG A 610 -23.96 -15.50 57.83
N TRP A 611 -23.15 -16.17 58.64
CA TRP A 611 -23.29 -16.29 60.09
C TRP A 611 -22.46 -15.26 60.87
N ALA A 612 -21.94 -14.20 60.24
CA ALA A 612 -21.14 -13.19 60.93
C ALA A 612 -21.89 -12.49 62.10
N ALA A 613 -23.23 -12.52 62.10
CA ALA A 613 -24.06 -12.02 63.20
C ALA A 613 -24.27 -13.04 64.34
N ASP A 614 -24.08 -14.33 64.07
CA ASP A 614 -24.27 -15.42 65.02
C ASP A 614 -22.91 -15.87 65.56
N SER A 615 -22.50 -15.35 66.72
CA SER A 615 -21.24 -15.78 67.35
C SER A 615 -21.37 -17.12 68.08
N VAL A 616 -22.60 -17.59 68.35
CA VAL A 616 -22.89 -18.82 69.09
C VAL A 616 -23.93 -19.62 68.31
N PHE A 617 -23.58 -20.86 67.98
CA PHE A 617 -24.43 -21.82 67.30
C PHE A 617 -24.93 -22.86 68.29
N SER A 618 -26.08 -23.48 68.01
CA SER A 618 -26.59 -24.54 68.87
C SER A 618 -27.41 -25.59 68.14
N ILE A 619 -27.40 -26.81 68.67
CA ILE A 619 -28.30 -27.89 68.28
C ILE A 619 -28.85 -28.60 69.51
N LEU A 620 -30.13 -28.95 69.47
CA LEU A 620 -30.77 -29.74 70.51
C LEU A 620 -30.85 -31.20 70.08
N ASP A 621 -29.98 -32.02 70.66
CA ASP A 621 -30.05 -33.46 70.52
C ASP A 621 -31.16 -34.01 71.42
N ARG A 622 -32.14 -34.73 70.84
CA ARG A 622 -33.25 -35.37 71.56
C ARG A 622 -33.14 -36.88 71.62
N ASN A 623 -32.16 -37.48 70.95
CA ASN A 623 -32.02 -38.93 70.82
C ASN A 623 -31.08 -39.48 71.90
N VAL A 624 -31.23 -39.05 73.14
CA VAL A 624 -30.33 -39.39 74.25
C VAL A 624 -31.08 -40.11 75.37
N GLU A 625 -30.44 -41.12 75.94
CA GLU A 625 -30.99 -41.89 77.05
C GLU A 625 -30.63 -41.22 78.39
N PRO A 626 -31.48 -41.30 79.43
CA PRO A 626 -31.12 -40.86 80.78
C PRO A 626 -29.96 -41.69 81.37
N LYS A 627 -29.19 -41.09 82.29
CA LYS A 627 -28.10 -41.76 83.04
C LYS A 627 -26.96 -42.29 82.16
N LYS A 628 -26.69 -41.64 81.04
CA LYS A 628 -25.67 -42.05 80.06
C LYS A 628 -24.71 -40.91 79.79
N LEU A 629 -23.42 -41.25 79.69
CA LEU A 629 -22.38 -40.33 79.27
C LEU A 629 -22.44 -40.18 77.74
N TYR A 630 -22.43 -38.94 77.27
CA TYR A 630 -22.33 -38.62 75.86
C TYR A 630 -21.20 -37.62 75.65
N LEU A 631 -20.41 -37.85 74.61
CA LEU A 631 -19.37 -36.96 74.10
C LEU A 631 -19.88 -36.29 72.83
N TYR A 632 -19.51 -35.04 72.63
CA TYR A 632 -19.81 -34.28 71.42
C TYR A 632 -18.55 -33.66 70.84
N ARG A 633 -18.51 -33.57 69.52
CA ARG A 633 -17.54 -32.77 68.76
C ARG A 633 -18.21 -32.09 67.58
N VAL A 634 -17.66 -30.97 67.13
CA VAL A 634 -18.21 -30.17 66.04
C VAL A 634 -17.13 -29.91 65.00
N ARG A 635 -17.45 -30.05 63.71
CA ARG A 635 -16.58 -29.73 62.57
C ARG A 635 -17.18 -28.61 61.73
N GLY A 636 -16.36 -27.69 61.22
CA GLY A 636 -16.78 -26.75 60.19
C GLY A 636 -16.64 -27.35 58.79
N ALA A 637 -17.51 -26.97 57.87
CA ALA A 637 -17.37 -27.28 56.45
C ALA A 637 -17.51 -26.01 55.62
N ASP A 638 -16.72 -25.85 54.57
CA ASP A 638 -16.76 -24.69 53.67
C ASP A 638 -17.65 -24.93 52.44
N TYR A 639 -17.85 -23.89 51.62
CA TYR A 639 -18.65 -23.94 50.39
C TYR A 639 -18.09 -24.89 49.33
N THR A 640 -16.79 -25.19 49.36
CA THR A 640 -16.14 -26.15 48.44
C THR A 640 -16.16 -27.59 48.95
N GLY A 641 -16.73 -27.82 50.13
CA GLY A 641 -16.88 -29.14 50.74
C GLY A 641 -15.67 -29.59 51.56
N ASN A 642 -14.67 -28.74 51.81
CA ASN A 642 -13.59 -29.13 52.71
C ASN A 642 -14.11 -29.14 54.15
N ILE A 643 -13.78 -30.19 54.89
CA ILE A 643 -14.25 -30.39 56.27
C ILE A 643 -13.07 -30.26 57.23
N GLY A 644 -13.18 -29.32 58.16
CA GLY A 644 -12.17 -29.05 59.17
C GLY A 644 -12.00 -30.19 60.18
N GLU A 645 -10.94 -30.07 60.97
CA GLU A 645 -10.73 -30.92 62.14
C GLU A 645 -11.88 -30.74 63.15
N PRO A 646 -12.22 -31.79 63.92
CA PRO A 646 -13.20 -31.67 64.99
C PRO A 646 -12.70 -30.79 66.12
N SER A 647 -13.64 -30.14 66.80
CA SER A 647 -13.43 -29.53 68.10
C SER A 647 -12.86 -30.56 69.09
N ALA A 648 -12.24 -30.08 70.17
CA ALA A 648 -11.99 -30.93 71.33
C ALA A 648 -13.31 -31.59 71.79
N GLU A 649 -13.22 -32.86 72.17
CA GLU A 649 -14.37 -33.61 72.65
C GLU A 649 -14.81 -33.06 74.00
N MET A 650 -16.10 -32.80 74.15
CA MET A 650 -16.68 -32.38 75.42
C MET A 650 -17.72 -33.40 75.85
N ALA A 651 -17.63 -33.84 77.10
CA ALA A 651 -18.53 -34.85 77.65
C ALA A 651 -19.57 -34.21 78.59
N THR A 652 -20.78 -34.78 78.59
CA THR A 652 -21.80 -34.50 79.60
C THR A 652 -22.54 -35.78 79.96
N TYR A 653 -23.07 -35.84 81.18
CA TYR A 653 -23.86 -36.97 81.65
C TYR A 653 -25.34 -36.59 81.72
N THR A 654 -26.20 -37.35 81.05
CA THR A 654 -27.66 -37.18 81.18
C THR A 654 -28.10 -37.69 82.54
N PHE A 655 -29.09 -37.06 83.15
CA PHE A 655 -29.59 -37.42 84.47
C PHE A 655 -31.09 -37.74 84.40
N ASP A 656 -31.54 -38.65 85.24
CA ASP A 656 -32.96 -38.96 85.37
C ASP A 656 -33.60 -38.04 86.40
N PHE A 657 -34.49 -37.16 85.95
CA PHE A 657 -35.15 -36.19 86.79
C PHE A 657 -36.55 -36.68 87.19
N LYS A 658 -36.70 -37.17 88.43
CA LYS A 658 -38.03 -37.44 89.02
C LYS A 658 -38.67 -36.14 89.51
N GLY A 659 -39.22 -35.37 88.58
CA GLY A 659 -40.03 -34.19 88.89
C GLY A 659 -41.41 -34.56 89.46
N PRO A 660 -42.11 -33.61 90.11
CA PRO A 660 -43.50 -33.80 90.54
C PRO A 660 -44.45 -34.04 89.34
N PRO A 661 -45.61 -34.69 89.53
CA PRO A 661 -46.51 -35.05 88.43
C PRO A 661 -46.99 -33.82 87.65
N LYS A 662 -47.03 -33.93 86.32
CA LYS A 662 -47.51 -32.91 85.39
C LYS A 662 -48.94 -32.46 85.78
N PRO A 663 -49.18 -31.18 86.10
CA PRO A 663 -50.51 -30.67 86.38
C PRO A 663 -51.40 -30.75 85.13
N ARG A 664 -52.70 -30.93 85.32
CA ARG A 664 -53.71 -30.85 84.27
C ARG A 664 -54.66 -29.70 84.57
N ILE A 665 -54.76 -28.73 83.66
CA ILE A 665 -55.77 -27.68 83.74
C ILE A 665 -57.14 -28.33 83.57
N THR A 666 -58.03 -28.12 84.54
CA THR A 666 -59.38 -28.67 84.57
C THR A 666 -60.39 -27.72 83.92
N ALA A 667 -60.21 -26.40 84.06
CA ALA A 667 -61.03 -25.41 83.37
C ALA A 667 -60.30 -24.07 83.20
N VAL A 668 -60.66 -23.34 82.12
CA VAL A 668 -60.40 -21.91 81.97
C VAL A 668 -61.73 -21.24 81.65
N SER A 669 -62.29 -20.47 82.59
CA SER A 669 -63.65 -19.91 82.45
C SER A 669 -63.74 -18.43 82.84
N PRO A 670 -64.65 -17.65 82.21
CA PRO A 670 -64.96 -16.29 82.63
C PRO A 670 -65.55 -16.23 84.04
N VAL A 671 -65.18 -15.22 84.83
CA VAL A 671 -65.80 -14.97 86.14
C VAL A 671 -67.01 -14.05 85.98
N SER A 672 -68.18 -14.50 86.44
CA SER A 672 -69.42 -13.71 86.35
C SER A 672 -69.26 -12.31 86.96
N GLY A 673 -69.68 -11.28 86.22
CA GLY A 673 -69.62 -9.88 86.63
C GLY A 673 -68.22 -9.24 86.70
N LYS A 674 -67.14 -9.95 86.31
CA LYS A 674 -65.76 -9.43 86.35
C LYS A 674 -64.98 -9.74 85.06
N PRO A 675 -64.11 -8.85 84.58
CA PRO A 675 -63.34 -9.09 83.35
C PRO A 675 -62.11 -9.98 83.61
N PHE A 676 -62.29 -11.13 84.27
CA PHE A 676 -61.20 -12.05 84.65
C PHE A 676 -61.43 -13.45 84.07
N LEU A 677 -60.34 -14.16 83.75
CA LEU A 677 -60.37 -15.60 83.49
C LEU A 677 -59.86 -16.37 84.71
N ARG A 678 -60.60 -17.41 85.10
CA ARG A 678 -60.26 -18.33 86.18
C ARG A 678 -59.67 -19.60 85.58
N VAL A 679 -58.44 -19.92 85.95
CA VAL A 679 -57.73 -21.13 85.55
C VAL A 679 -57.67 -22.06 86.76
N THR A 680 -58.23 -23.26 86.65
CA THR A 680 -58.19 -24.28 87.71
C THR A 680 -57.47 -25.52 87.21
N TRP A 681 -56.80 -26.26 88.11
CA TRP A 681 -56.04 -27.46 87.75
C TRP A 681 -56.07 -28.55 88.83
N SER A 682 -55.60 -29.74 88.47
CA SER A 682 -55.39 -30.90 89.34
C SER A 682 -53.97 -31.48 89.11
N PRO A 683 -53.28 -32.02 90.14
CA PRO A 683 -53.69 -32.12 91.54
C PRO A 683 -53.67 -30.77 92.27
N ALA A 684 -54.36 -30.70 93.41
CA ALA A 684 -54.33 -29.51 94.27
C ALA A 684 -52.99 -29.39 95.02
N TYR A 685 -52.73 -28.18 95.54
CA TYR A 685 -51.56 -27.93 96.39
C TYR A 685 -51.55 -28.86 97.61
N ASN A 686 -50.38 -29.42 97.89
CA ASN A 686 -50.08 -30.11 99.13
C ASN A 686 -48.69 -29.70 99.62
N SER A 687 -48.37 -29.98 100.88
CA SER A 687 -47.12 -29.55 101.51
C SER A 687 -45.84 -30.16 100.93
N SER A 688 -45.92 -31.19 100.07
CA SER A 688 -44.76 -31.72 99.33
C SER A 688 -44.36 -30.86 98.13
N LEU A 689 -45.25 -29.95 97.71
CA LEU A 689 -44.99 -28.99 96.64
C LEU A 689 -44.59 -27.64 97.22
N LEU A 690 -43.68 -26.94 96.54
CA LEU A 690 -43.40 -25.53 96.81
C LEU A 690 -44.60 -24.67 96.34
N GLY A 691 -45.20 -25.02 95.20
CA GLY A 691 -46.39 -24.38 94.65
C GLY A 691 -46.51 -24.57 93.14
N PHE A 692 -47.42 -23.83 92.51
CA PHE A 692 -47.65 -23.84 91.06
C PHE A 692 -47.35 -22.48 90.46
N VAL A 693 -46.91 -22.46 89.20
CA VAL A 693 -46.80 -21.24 88.40
C VAL A 693 -47.63 -21.39 87.12
N VAL A 694 -48.30 -20.30 86.73
CA VAL A 694 -49.17 -20.24 85.56
C VAL A 694 -48.51 -19.40 84.50
N PHE A 695 -48.42 -19.96 83.31
CA PHE A 695 -47.95 -19.31 82.10
C PHE A 695 -49.12 -19.00 81.18
N ARG A 696 -49.05 -17.88 80.47
CA ARG A 696 -50.04 -17.44 79.50
C ARG A 696 -49.38 -17.01 78.20
N LYS A 697 -50.04 -17.26 77.08
CA LYS A 697 -49.79 -16.56 75.81
C LYS A 697 -51.08 -16.02 75.21
N ALA A 698 -50.99 -14.95 74.42
CA ALA A 698 -52.10 -14.43 73.62
C ALA A 698 -52.06 -15.04 72.21
N GLY A 699 -53.17 -15.59 71.74
CA GLY A 699 -53.26 -16.22 70.41
C GLY A 699 -52.49 -17.54 70.28
N ALA A 700 -52.61 -18.19 69.12
CA ALA A 700 -52.02 -19.50 68.86
C ALA A 700 -50.48 -19.46 68.69
N GLY A 701 -49.92 -18.37 68.12
CA GLY A 701 -48.49 -18.26 67.76
C GLY A 701 -47.56 -17.59 68.79
N GLY A 702 -48.05 -17.22 69.98
CA GLY A 702 -47.25 -16.47 70.97
C GLY A 702 -46.29 -17.31 71.84
N LYS A 703 -45.28 -16.65 72.44
CA LYS A 703 -44.44 -17.22 73.52
C LYS A 703 -45.20 -17.19 74.86
N TYR A 704 -45.03 -18.23 75.67
CA TYR A 704 -45.59 -18.28 77.02
C TYR A 704 -44.79 -17.37 77.96
N ILE A 705 -45.49 -16.50 78.68
CA ILE A 705 -44.93 -15.69 79.78
C ILE A 705 -45.52 -16.16 81.11
N GLN A 706 -44.73 -16.14 82.17
CA GLN A 706 -45.26 -16.40 83.51
C GLN A 706 -46.17 -15.23 83.91
N VAL A 707 -47.39 -15.52 84.35
CA VAL A 707 -48.38 -14.51 84.75
C VAL A 707 -48.79 -14.58 86.20
N SER A 708 -48.36 -15.62 86.91
CA SER A 708 -48.57 -15.75 88.35
C SER A 708 -47.25 -15.73 89.11
N ASP A 709 -47.33 -15.35 90.38
CA ASP A 709 -46.34 -15.77 91.37
C ASP A 709 -46.51 -17.26 91.69
N LEU A 710 -45.82 -17.73 92.73
CA LEU A 710 -45.95 -19.09 93.24
C LEU A 710 -47.30 -19.26 93.97
N ILE A 711 -48.14 -20.17 93.48
CA ILE A 711 -49.50 -20.39 93.98
C ILE A 711 -49.54 -21.62 94.89
N LYS A 712 -49.95 -21.43 96.15
CA LYS A 712 -50.24 -22.49 97.12
C LYS A 712 -51.73 -22.81 97.16
N GLY A 713 -52.25 -23.22 96.02
CA GLY A 713 -53.64 -23.53 95.75
C GLY A 713 -53.76 -24.23 94.39
N ASN A 714 -54.97 -24.36 93.86
CA ASN A 714 -55.23 -25.02 92.58
C ASN A 714 -55.99 -24.12 91.59
N GLU A 715 -55.89 -22.81 91.80
CA GLU A 715 -56.63 -21.80 91.06
C GLU A 715 -55.79 -20.53 90.86
N PHE A 716 -55.94 -19.92 89.69
CA PHE A 716 -55.38 -18.62 89.35
C PHE A 716 -56.44 -17.74 88.68
N LEU A 717 -56.54 -16.49 89.12
CA LEU A 717 -57.40 -15.48 88.51
C LEU A 717 -56.54 -14.53 87.68
N ASP A 718 -56.61 -14.66 86.36
CA ASP A 718 -55.97 -13.74 85.45
C ASP A 718 -56.82 -12.48 85.28
N LYS A 719 -56.35 -11.39 85.89
CA LYS A 719 -56.99 -10.07 85.85
C LYS A 719 -56.53 -9.19 84.70
N LYS A 720 -55.51 -9.61 83.95
CA LYS A 720 -54.86 -8.82 82.89
C LYS A 720 -55.27 -9.27 81.49
N VAL A 721 -56.45 -9.88 81.36
CA VAL A 721 -57.02 -10.34 80.09
C VAL A 721 -57.90 -9.24 79.47
N ARG A 722 -57.99 -9.22 78.14
CA ARG A 722 -58.85 -8.30 77.39
C ARG A 722 -59.94 -9.08 76.64
N ARG A 723 -61.10 -8.45 76.44
CA ARG A 723 -62.21 -9.01 75.63
C ARG A 723 -61.76 -9.26 74.19
N GLY A 724 -62.29 -10.32 73.58
CA GLY A 724 -62.00 -10.68 72.19
C GLY A 724 -60.64 -11.32 71.93
N ILE A 725 -59.83 -11.60 72.97
CA ILE A 725 -58.54 -12.29 72.83
C ILE A 725 -58.63 -13.68 73.48
N THR A 726 -58.32 -14.72 72.69
CA THR A 726 -58.13 -16.08 73.20
C THR A 726 -56.74 -16.22 73.80
N TYR A 727 -56.69 -16.51 75.09
CA TYR A 727 -55.46 -16.79 75.82
C TYR A 727 -55.29 -18.29 76.01
N TRP A 728 -54.05 -18.76 75.94
CA TRP A 728 -53.69 -20.15 76.26
C TRP A 728 -52.87 -20.18 77.54
N TYR A 729 -53.22 -21.09 78.44
CA TYR A 729 -52.58 -21.24 79.74
C TYR A 729 -51.86 -22.59 79.85
N ARG A 730 -50.75 -22.59 80.60
CA ARG A 730 -50.06 -23.79 81.07
C ARG A 730 -49.75 -23.64 82.55
N VAL A 731 -49.82 -24.73 83.30
CA VAL A 731 -49.50 -24.75 84.73
C VAL A 731 -48.33 -25.70 84.96
N GLN A 732 -47.34 -25.27 85.74
CA GLN A 732 -46.20 -26.09 86.11
C GLN A 732 -46.11 -26.14 87.64
N CYS A 733 -45.85 -27.31 88.22
CA CYS A 733 -45.65 -27.42 89.66
C CYS A 733 -44.17 -27.49 90.02
N LEU A 734 -43.85 -26.96 91.19
CA LEU A 734 -42.52 -26.86 91.74
C LEU A 734 -42.48 -27.60 93.09
N GLN A 735 -41.37 -28.27 93.38
CA GLN A 735 -41.04 -28.86 94.67
C GLN A 735 -40.04 -27.98 95.43
N ALA A 736 -39.94 -28.18 96.75
CA ALA A 736 -39.07 -27.38 97.62
C ALA A 736 -37.56 -27.55 97.30
N ASN A 737 -37.17 -28.67 96.69
CA ASN A 737 -35.82 -28.94 96.22
C ASN A 737 -35.50 -28.27 94.86
N GLY A 738 -36.39 -27.42 94.34
CA GLY A 738 -36.23 -26.75 93.05
C GLY A 738 -36.70 -27.55 91.84
N ASN A 739 -37.16 -28.80 92.04
CA ASN A 739 -37.61 -29.62 90.93
C ASN A 739 -38.91 -29.12 90.31
N ARG A 740 -39.06 -29.23 88.98
CA ARG A 740 -40.23 -28.73 88.24
C ARG A 740 -40.87 -29.84 87.40
N SER A 741 -42.19 -29.90 87.35
CA SER A 741 -42.89 -30.80 86.42
C SER A 741 -42.69 -30.35 84.96
N GLU A 742 -43.03 -31.19 83.99
CA GLU A 742 -43.41 -30.67 82.67
C GLU A 742 -44.61 -29.70 82.82
N PRO A 743 -44.69 -28.60 82.05
CA PRO A 743 -45.89 -27.76 82.02
C PRO A 743 -47.11 -28.56 81.56
N SER A 744 -48.30 -28.23 82.05
CA SER A 744 -49.56 -28.83 81.61
C SER A 744 -49.75 -28.73 80.09
N ASP A 745 -50.61 -29.60 79.56
CA ASP A 745 -51.12 -29.36 78.21
C ASP A 745 -51.84 -27.99 78.16
N PRO A 746 -51.72 -27.26 77.04
CA PRO A 746 -52.22 -25.92 76.95
C PRO A 746 -53.75 -25.91 76.84
N VAL A 747 -54.43 -25.13 77.68
CA VAL A 747 -55.89 -24.96 77.62
C VAL A 747 -56.21 -23.49 77.37
N SER A 748 -57.14 -23.23 76.46
CA SER A 748 -57.52 -21.88 76.08
C SER A 748 -58.76 -21.38 76.80
N GLY A 749 -58.87 -20.06 76.91
CA GLY A 749 -60.09 -19.37 77.33
C GLY A 749 -60.10 -17.93 76.81
N ALA A 750 -61.28 -17.37 76.64
CA ALA A 750 -61.50 -16.02 76.17
C ALA A 750 -62.62 -15.36 76.99
N LEU A 751 -62.55 -14.04 77.17
CA LEU A 751 -63.70 -13.28 77.63
C LEU A 751 -64.59 -12.98 76.41
N PRO A 752 -65.88 -13.35 76.45
CA PRO A 752 -66.82 -12.97 75.41
C PRO A 752 -66.98 -11.45 75.29
#